data_AF-A0A8J5LLI6-F1
#
_entry.id   AF-A0A8J5LLI6-F1
#
_cell.length_a   1.000
_cell.length_b   1.000
_cell.length_c   1.000
_cell.angle_alpha   90.00
_cell.angle_beta   90.00
_cell.angle_gamma   90.00
#
_symmetry.space_group_name_H-M   'P 1'
#
loop_
_entity.id
_entity.type
_entity.pdbx_description
1 polymer ?
#
loop_
_entity_poly.entity_id
_entity_poly.type
_entity_poly.pdbx_seq_one_letter_code
_entity_poly.pdbx_strand_id
1 'polypeptide(L)'
;MDIVRPRNYDAFLFVDQCPTIDIACITRESEGDINTTSGGRECSHIAYKQWMQGSHGFVKTHKWSSTVGAFVNIEASGTGGFGQAHLLVLLNSARKTVPQRNPVSPLKQFALEKVSAPATEVKTPVKIHKRAIGLSDWRIADVVSSKVNEDSRWALKAYPTAYLYLVCQSGPGSWPSYIYAQSAKYPMATSVAQDMFGIIPGDTDYRIFAEDYGNIPGLDIIFVLGGYFYHTSYDTVERLLPGSIQARGENLFRLTQAFANSSDVLNANERSLKVASLESTEGRAVFFDYLSLFMVYYSRKLSIILHSMPVVILLLGAFFLHFPNTSVNIWFTTLFDFIKDLSGPQQELAETTEPPLGLVFHWSSSADFVSHGMLFHALSLVFAIVVPVMFAVLRLFFSTQAMNWFAHPILAFLMFVPSSLVGLLLPRTTWGNFGLSQKASHFKLSIEIISDEVCFWGAFALYISMTMTYLLAQLGGGFLTYLISLSMLISWFSYRIASKHCGLQSVKSLAGYLIPMIPSLLYSVYYGGFLVQFLIEKMGMMGSLPRPFGYFVQDAVVAAVIGLVTGWCVGPLLPVVGHWLGRSSVLQCLVQVTILALALSSQFFPYSVDAPKRVVLQHTFATVGSDKIVSSSYDFAVVDANSFSFLFKNAPEASKFLGISSGLSEENYNSDGGTWVALFPVSFLFSESLKFPTEGSKILSHYAILPHVSVRDSVLISETGHRRLHLELHLGSVGEIWVTVLNITGPLSNWSFADYRLPAPESFNGGPPSYICRLSGSSKDNWTFWLEANNSESLRMDVAVLDQYLVDDTQRLKSSFPSWADLTAFTTFFSSYYL
;
A
#
# COMPACT_ATOMS: atom_id res chain seq x y z
N MET A 1 -0.71 26.20 -16.68
CA MET A 1 -1.83 26.37 -15.73
C MET A 1 -3.07 26.76 -16.51
N ASP A 2 -3.88 25.79 -16.93
CA ASP A 2 -5.19 26.06 -17.53
C ASP A 2 -6.28 25.85 -16.47
N ILE A 3 -7.00 26.93 -16.16
CA ILE A 3 -8.11 26.92 -15.20
C ILE A 3 -9.34 26.35 -15.90
N VAL A 4 -9.74 25.13 -15.55
CA VAL A 4 -11.06 24.63 -15.92
C VAL A 4 -12.08 25.38 -15.07
N ARG A 5 -12.97 26.16 -15.70
CA ARG A 5 -14.06 26.89 -15.02
C ARG A 5 -15.40 26.15 -15.16
N PRO A 6 -15.75 25.18 -14.30
CA PRO A 6 -17.14 24.83 -14.09
C PRO A 6 -17.88 25.99 -13.39
N ARG A 7 -19.20 26.08 -13.57
CA ARG A 7 -20.00 27.30 -13.27
C ARG A 7 -19.96 27.77 -11.80
N ASN A 8 -19.51 26.95 -10.84
CA ASN A 8 -19.60 27.26 -9.40
C ASN A 8 -18.31 27.11 -8.56
N TYR A 9 -17.22 26.52 -9.08
CA TYR A 9 -15.99 26.27 -8.30
C TYR A 9 -14.76 26.36 -9.22
N ASP A 10 -13.59 26.69 -8.64
CA ASP A 10 -12.31 26.70 -9.37
C ASP A 10 -11.54 25.41 -9.05
N ALA A 11 -11.14 24.67 -10.08
CA ALA A 11 -10.31 23.48 -9.96
C ALA A 11 -8.85 23.83 -10.32
N PHE A 12 -7.92 23.51 -9.42
CA PHE A 12 -6.50 23.69 -9.64
C PHE A 12 -5.85 22.33 -9.85
N LEU A 13 -5.14 22.20 -10.97
CA LEU A 13 -4.32 21.04 -11.26
C LEU A 13 -2.90 21.34 -10.77
N PHE A 14 -2.47 20.67 -9.71
CA PHE A 14 -1.08 20.62 -9.31
C PHE A 14 -0.47 19.37 -9.91
N VAL A 15 0.41 19.56 -10.90
CA VAL A 15 1.30 18.50 -11.37
C VAL A 15 2.59 18.71 -10.59
N ASP A 16 2.84 17.85 -9.61
CA ASP A 16 4.13 17.82 -8.94
C ASP A 16 5.07 17.00 -9.83
N GLN A 17 5.85 17.71 -10.66
CA GLN A 17 6.99 17.13 -11.33
C GLN A 17 8.16 17.24 -10.37
N CYS A 18 8.45 16.17 -9.63
CA CYS A 18 9.48 16.07 -8.59
C CYS A 18 9.04 16.65 -7.22
N PRO A 19 9.35 15.99 -6.07
CA PRO A 19 9.02 16.48 -4.71
C PRO A 19 9.79 17.75 -4.28
N THR A 20 10.29 18.53 -5.22
CA THR A 20 10.98 19.81 -5.03
C THR A 20 9.98 20.96 -5.16
N ILE A 21 9.44 21.41 -4.03
CA ILE A 21 9.05 22.82 -3.94
C ILE A 21 10.35 23.61 -3.75
N ASP A 22 10.66 24.44 -4.75
CA ASP A 22 11.63 25.53 -4.64
C ASP A 22 11.34 26.36 -3.38
N ILE A 23 12.19 26.24 -2.36
CA ILE A 23 12.28 27.21 -1.27
C ILE A 23 13.03 28.43 -1.84
N ALA A 24 12.36 29.18 -2.70
CA ALA A 24 12.79 30.52 -3.06
C ALA A 24 11.62 31.47 -2.77
N CYS A 25 11.83 32.33 -1.76
CA CYS A 25 10.94 33.41 -1.31
C CYS A 25 9.74 33.03 -0.43
N ILE A 26 9.98 32.70 0.84
CA ILE A 26 9.05 33.07 1.93
C ILE A 26 9.86 33.70 3.08
N THR A 27 10.12 35.00 2.97
CA THR A 27 10.41 35.85 4.14
C THR A 27 9.25 36.84 4.28
N ARG A 28 8.33 36.59 5.23
CA ARG A 28 7.69 37.62 6.06
C ARG A 28 6.72 37.01 7.10
N GLU A 29 7.09 37.27 8.36
CA GLU A 29 6.34 37.32 9.62
C GLU A 29 4.83 37.04 9.66
N SER A 30 4.43 36.21 10.63
CA SER A 30 3.52 36.64 11.71
C SER A 30 3.55 35.65 12.89
N GLU A 31 3.78 36.17 14.09
CA GLU A 31 3.79 35.49 15.39
C GLU A 31 2.44 34.86 15.78
N GLY A 32 2.49 33.80 16.60
CA GLY A 32 1.33 33.24 17.28
C GLY A 32 1.69 32.01 18.13
N ASP A 33 1.70 32.21 19.46
CA ASP A 33 1.89 31.20 20.50
C ASP A 33 0.98 29.96 20.35
N ILE A 34 1.40 28.81 20.90
CA ILE A 34 0.61 28.00 21.87
C ILE A 34 1.28 26.63 22.18
N ASN A 35 1.22 26.36 23.49
CA ASN A 35 1.56 25.22 24.34
C ASN A 35 1.69 23.78 23.77
N THR A 36 2.72 23.14 24.33
CA THR A 36 3.06 21.71 24.37
C THR A 36 2.02 20.86 25.12
N THR A 37 1.80 19.61 24.69
CA THR A 37 1.97 18.39 25.54
C THR A 37 1.69 17.09 24.76
N SER A 38 2.37 16.03 25.21
CA SER A 38 2.15 14.58 25.02
C SER A 38 3.05 13.87 24.00
N GLY A 39 4.11 13.26 24.55
CA GLY A 39 5.06 12.41 23.84
C GLY A 39 4.73 10.91 23.92
N GLY A 40 5.54 10.13 23.20
CA GLY A 40 5.76 8.71 23.48
C GLY A 40 5.57 7.73 22.32
N ARG A 41 5.08 8.15 21.15
CA ARG A 41 4.87 7.27 19.97
C ARG A 41 5.38 7.82 18.63
N GLU A 42 6.16 8.90 18.66
CA GLU A 42 6.43 9.72 17.46
C GLU A 42 7.69 9.36 16.64
N CYS A 43 8.64 8.56 17.15
CA CYS A 43 9.93 8.37 16.46
C CYS A 43 9.80 7.75 15.05
N SER A 44 8.88 6.80 14.83
CA SER A 44 8.65 6.24 13.49
C SER A 44 7.83 7.17 12.59
N HIS A 45 6.96 8.01 13.14
CA HIS A 45 6.12 8.94 12.36
C HIS A 45 6.88 10.17 11.85
N ILE A 46 7.95 10.58 12.53
CA ILE A 46 8.70 11.81 12.19
C ILE A 46 9.61 11.62 10.97
N ALA A 47 10.21 10.44 10.80
CA ALA A 47 10.96 10.10 9.60
C ALA A 47 10.11 10.29 8.32
N TYR A 48 8.86 9.80 8.32
CA TYR A 48 7.96 9.96 7.16
C TYR A 48 7.46 11.39 6.95
N LYS A 49 7.33 12.21 8.02
CA LYS A 49 6.95 13.64 7.91
C LYS A 49 7.92 14.44 7.02
N GLN A 50 9.16 13.97 6.80
CA GLN A 50 10.16 14.69 6.02
C GLN A 50 10.15 14.43 4.50
N TRP A 51 9.43 13.41 3.98
CA TRP A 51 9.33 13.21 2.51
C TRP A 51 8.32 14.15 1.85
N MET A 52 7.33 14.62 2.61
CA MET A 52 6.16 15.32 2.07
C MET A 52 6.22 16.83 2.34
N GLN A 53 7.42 17.41 2.24
CA GLN A 53 7.65 18.83 2.54
C GLN A 53 6.84 19.75 1.62
N GLY A 54 6.61 19.32 0.37
CA GLY A 54 5.84 20.09 -0.59
C GLY A 54 4.39 20.27 -0.16
N SER A 55 3.67 19.17 0.07
CA SER A 55 2.30 19.19 0.57
C SER A 55 2.20 19.80 1.95
N HIS A 56 3.17 19.56 2.84
CA HIS A 56 3.20 20.17 4.18
C HIS A 56 3.32 21.70 4.08
N GLY A 57 4.28 22.19 3.30
CA GLY A 57 4.49 23.61 3.04
C GLY A 57 3.26 24.26 2.43
N PHE A 58 2.60 23.59 1.47
CA PHE A 58 1.34 24.06 0.90
C PHE A 58 0.25 24.20 1.96
N VAL A 59 -0.03 23.14 2.72
CA VAL A 59 -1.13 23.15 3.71
C VAL A 59 -0.89 24.20 4.79
N LYS A 60 0.35 24.36 5.27
CA LYS A 60 0.70 25.28 6.36
C LYS A 60 0.80 26.74 5.95
N THR A 61 1.45 27.03 4.82
CA THR A 61 1.89 28.40 4.51
C THR A 61 1.19 29.00 3.29
N HIS A 62 0.65 28.17 2.39
CA HIS A 62 0.10 28.68 1.15
C HIS A 62 -1.28 29.33 1.35
N LYS A 63 -1.46 30.56 0.88
CA LYS A 63 -2.70 31.35 1.00
C LYS A 63 -3.97 30.68 0.47
N TRP A 64 -3.85 29.66 -0.38
CA TRP A 64 -4.99 28.90 -0.90
C TRP A 64 -5.37 27.69 -0.06
N SER A 65 -4.54 27.23 0.88
CA SER A 65 -4.81 26.02 1.67
C SER A 65 -6.17 26.07 2.38
N SER A 66 -6.51 27.23 2.93
CA SER A 66 -7.78 27.48 3.63
C SER A 66 -9.00 27.43 2.72
N THR A 67 -8.83 27.59 1.40
CA THR A 67 -9.93 27.63 0.43
C THR A 67 -10.17 26.27 -0.24
N VAL A 68 -9.20 25.36 -0.18
CA VAL A 68 -9.32 23.98 -0.64
C VAL A 68 -10.39 23.26 0.17
N GLY A 69 -11.43 22.78 -0.51
CA GLY A 69 -12.55 22.06 0.08
C GLY A 69 -12.51 20.55 -0.12
N ALA A 70 -11.80 20.08 -1.14
CA ALA A 70 -11.59 18.66 -1.38
C ALA A 70 -10.35 18.43 -2.27
N PHE A 71 -9.84 17.20 -2.27
CA PHE A 71 -8.75 16.80 -3.17
C PHE A 71 -8.91 15.39 -3.75
N VAL A 72 -8.24 15.15 -4.87
CA VAL A 72 -7.98 13.80 -5.40
C VAL A 72 -6.47 13.65 -5.52
N ASN A 73 -5.90 12.75 -4.71
CA ASN A 73 -4.50 12.37 -4.82
C ASN A 73 -4.39 11.19 -5.78
N ILE A 74 -3.62 11.40 -6.85
CA ILE A 74 -3.32 10.35 -7.81
C ILE A 74 -1.84 10.10 -7.76
N GLU A 75 -1.48 8.94 -7.24
CA GLU A 75 -0.10 8.52 -7.22
C GLU A 75 0.37 8.17 -8.63
N ALA A 76 1.62 8.57 -8.92
CA ALA A 76 2.31 8.17 -10.13
C ALA A 76 2.61 6.66 -10.07
N SER A 77 2.21 5.89 -11.09
CA SER A 77 3.10 4.78 -11.47
C SER A 77 4.17 5.43 -12.29
N GLY A 78 5.38 5.42 -11.77
CA GLY A 78 6.55 5.15 -12.57
C GLY A 78 6.56 5.57 -14.05
N THR A 79 7.26 6.66 -14.32
CA THR A 79 8.16 6.72 -15.47
C THR A 79 9.48 7.20 -14.89
N GLY A 80 10.41 6.29 -14.57
CA GLY A 80 11.77 6.53 -14.08
C GLY A 80 12.67 7.31 -15.04
N GLY A 81 12.10 8.11 -15.93
CA GLY A 81 12.76 9.26 -16.55
C GLY A 81 12.45 10.53 -15.76
N PHE A 82 13.03 11.66 -16.20
CA PHE A 82 12.98 13.02 -15.62
C PHE A 82 11.59 13.63 -15.29
N GLY A 83 10.50 12.86 -15.26
CA GLY A 83 9.17 13.32 -14.85
C GLY A 83 8.39 12.23 -14.13
N GLN A 84 8.63 12.05 -12.84
CA GLN A 84 7.56 11.56 -11.95
C GLN A 84 6.50 12.67 -11.87
N ALA A 85 5.28 12.42 -12.37
CA ALA A 85 4.19 13.36 -12.27
C ALA A 85 3.18 12.85 -11.24
N HIS A 86 3.26 13.34 -10.00
CA HIS A 86 2.16 13.20 -9.05
C HIS A 86 1.09 14.21 -9.43
N LEU A 87 -0.17 13.77 -9.46
CA LEU A 87 -1.27 14.63 -9.83
C LEU A 87 -2.19 14.84 -8.64
N LEU A 88 -2.13 16.05 -8.10
CA LEU A 88 -2.99 16.49 -7.04
C LEU A 88 -4.01 17.48 -7.60
N VAL A 89 -5.28 17.10 -7.56
CA VAL A 89 -6.38 17.99 -7.94
C VAL A 89 -6.94 18.64 -6.68
N LEU A 90 -6.83 19.96 -6.58
CA LEU A 90 -7.37 20.75 -5.47
C LEU A 90 -8.61 21.52 -5.92
N LEU A 91 -9.71 21.36 -5.18
CA LEU A 91 -10.99 21.99 -5.49
C LEU A 91 -11.32 23.08 -4.47
N ASN A 92 -11.51 24.31 -4.95
CA ASN A 92 -11.69 25.49 -4.11
C ASN A 92 -13.18 25.88 -3.97
N SER A 93 -13.65 26.08 -2.73
CA SER A 93 -15.04 26.49 -2.38
C SER A 93 -15.37 27.98 -2.61
N ALA A 94 -14.40 28.82 -2.98
CA ALA A 94 -14.43 30.29 -2.85
C ALA A 94 -15.52 31.09 -3.63
N ARG A 95 -16.47 30.46 -4.32
CA ARG A 95 -17.56 31.18 -5.02
C ARG A 95 -18.93 31.10 -4.35
N LYS A 96 -19.06 30.58 -3.13
CA LYS A 96 -20.35 30.61 -2.41
C LYS A 96 -20.76 32.03 -1.93
N THR A 97 -19.87 33.03 -1.94
CA THR A 97 -20.12 34.35 -1.30
C THR A 97 -19.79 35.58 -2.15
N VAL A 98 -20.20 35.63 -3.42
CA VAL A 98 -20.24 36.89 -4.17
C VAL A 98 -21.69 37.29 -4.39
N PRO A 99 -22.20 38.39 -3.80
CA PRO A 99 -23.51 38.94 -4.17
C PRO A 99 -23.47 39.24 -5.67
N GLN A 100 -24.55 38.95 -6.41
CA GLN A 100 -24.68 39.31 -7.81
C GLN A 100 -24.22 40.76 -8.02
N ARG A 101 -23.02 40.96 -8.56
CA ARG A 101 -22.64 42.25 -9.11
C ARG A 101 -23.37 42.34 -10.45
N ASN A 102 -24.22 43.36 -10.55
CA ASN A 102 -24.84 43.81 -11.80
C ASN A 102 -23.81 43.79 -12.95
N PRO A 103 -24.24 43.52 -14.19
CA PRO A 103 -23.33 43.39 -15.32
C PRO A 103 -22.65 44.73 -15.57
N VAL A 104 -21.37 44.82 -15.24
CA VAL A 104 -20.50 45.92 -15.68
C VAL A 104 -19.75 45.45 -16.91
N SER A 105 -19.75 46.32 -17.91
CA SER A 105 -19.22 46.16 -19.27
C SER A 105 -17.78 45.64 -19.35
N PRO A 106 -17.39 44.99 -20.45
CA PRO A 106 -16.08 44.38 -20.62
C PRO A 106 -15.06 45.45 -21.00
N LEU A 107 -14.16 45.83 -20.09
CA LEU A 107 -12.84 46.41 -20.40
C LEU A 107 -12.09 46.72 -19.11
N LYS A 108 -11.21 45.78 -18.71
CA LYS A 108 -9.91 46.02 -18.06
C LYS A 108 -9.19 44.69 -17.91
N GLN A 109 -8.54 44.30 -19.01
CA GLN A 109 -7.57 43.22 -19.08
C GLN A 109 -6.30 43.72 -18.37
N PHE A 110 -5.91 43.10 -17.26
CA PHE A 110 -4.67 43.44 -16.55
C PHE A 110 -3.47 43.14 -17.45
N ALA A 111 -2.63 44.14 -17.64
CA ALA A 111 -1.40 44.09 -18.39
C ALA A 111 -0.39 43.17 -17.69
N LEU A 112 0.21 42.26 -18.46
CA LEU A 112 1.44 41.54 -18.12
C LEU A 112 2.61 42.53 -18.22
N GLU A 113 3.26 42.81 -17.10
CA GLU A 113 4.59 43.43 -17.11
C GLU A 113 5.61 42.41 -17.64
N LYS A 114 6.23 42.73 -18.77
CA LYS A 114 7.41 42.05 -19.31
C LYS A 114 8.62 42.49 -18.47
N VAL A 115 9.23 41.58 -17.74
CA VAL A 115 10.62 41.73 -17.30
C VAL A 115 11.53 41.17 -18.40
N SER A 116 12.26 42.06 -19.07
CA SER A 116 13.27 41.76 -20.08
C SER A 116 14.65 41.58 -19.45
N ALA A 117 15.30 40.44 -19.67
CA ALA A 117 16.74 40.26 -19.47
C ALA A 117 17.39 39.82 -20.81
N PRO A 118 18.64 40.21 -21.10
CA PRO A 118 19.24 40.10 -22.44
C PRO A 118 19.66 38.67 -22.78
N ALA A 119 19.39 38.26 -24.01
CA ALA A 119 19.78 36.99 -24.59
C ALA A 119 21.27 36.99 -24.97
N THR A 120 22.00 35.95 -24.54
CA THR A 120 23.21 35.48 -25.23
C THR A 120 22.85 34.19 -25.96
N GLU A 121 23.13 34.18 -27.27
CA GLU A 121 22.78 33.11 -28.21
C GLU A 121 23.53 31.80 -27.90
N VAL A 122 22.79 30.69 -27.80
CA VAL A 122 23.29 29.36 -28.16
C VAL A 122 22.34 28.77 -29.19
N LYS A 123 22.86 28.55 -30.39
CA LYS A 123 22.16 28.01 -31.56
C LYS A 123 22.04 26.49 -31.48
N THR A 124 20.83 25.97 -31.23
CA THR A 124 20.38 24.65 -31.73
C THR A 124 18.85 24.68 -31.87
N PRO A 125 18.25 24.30 -33.02
CA PRO A 125 16.83 24.51 -33.26
C PRO A 125 16.00 23.32 -32.72
N VAL A 126 15.31 23.51 -31.59
CA VAL A 126 14.14 22.70 -31.25
C VAL A 126 12.89 23.48 -31.63
N LYS A 127 12.20 23.07 -32.70
CA LYS A 127 10.92 23.64 -33.13
C LYS A 127 9.83 23.27 -32.11
N ILE A 128 9.59 24.12 -31.12
CA ILE A 128 8.38 24.02 -30.28
C ILE A 128 7.23 24.71 -31.03
N HIS A 129 6.28 23.92 -31.55
CA HIS A 129 5.03 24.45 -32.07
C HIS A 129 4.16 24.96 -30.90
N LYS A 130 4.01 26.27 -30.77
CA LYS A 130 2.95 26.86 -29.95
C LYS A 130 1.61 26.71 -30.69
N ARG A 131 0.77 25.77 -30.28
CA ARG A 131 -0.64 25.71 -30.70
C ARG A 131 -1.53 25.83 -29.46
N ALA A 132 -2.37 26.87 -29.44
CA ALA A 132 -3.44 27.01 -28.46
C ALA A 132 -4.53 25.97 -28.79
N ILE A 133 -4.88 25.10 -27.83
CA ILE A 133 -5.87 24.04 -28.00
C ILE A 133 -7.15 24.45 -27.26
N GLY A 134 -8.26 24.52 -27.99
CA GLY A 134 -9.59 24.84 -27.47
C GLY A 134 -10.36 23.61 -26.98
N LEU A 135 -11.43 23.87 -26.22
CA LEU A 135 -12.30 22.93 -25.47
C LEU A 135 -12.92 21.73 -26.23
N SER A 136 -12.69 21.56 -27.54
CA SER A 136 -13.14 20.39 -28.33
C SER A 136 -12.08 19.31 -28.51
N ASP A 137 -10.82 19.58 -28.16
CA ASP A 137 -9.68 18.75 -28.56
C ASP A 137 -9.02 18.00 -27.38
N TRP A 138 -9.77 17.68 -26.33
CA TRP A 138 -9.30 16.77 -25.26
C TRP A 138 -9.29 15.30 -25.74
N ARG A 139 -8.62 15.01 -26.85
CA ARG A 139 -8.21 13.64 -27.16
C ARG A 139 -6.77 13.49 -26.71
N ILE A 140 -6.55 12.78 -25.59
CA ILE A 140 -5.24 12.27 -25.15
C ILE A 140 -4.78 11.16 -26.12
N ALA A 141 -4.93 11.38 -27.42
CA ALA A 141 -4.52 10.47 -28.48
C ALA A 141 -3.16 10.88 -29.05
N ASP A 142 -2.81 12.17 -29.02
CA ASP A 142 -1.73 12.69 -29.87
C ASP A 142 -0.32 12.59 -29.28
N VAL A 143 -0.16 12.12 -28.03
CA VAL A 143 1.18 11.83 -27.46
C VAL A 143 1.58 10.36 -27.66
N VAL A 144 0.66 9.46 -28.01
CA VAL A 144 0.92 8.01 -28.18
C VAL A 144 0.58 7.50 -29.59
N SER A 145 0.00 8.33 -30.47
CA SER A 145 -0.54 7.84 -31.76
C SER A 145 0.46 7.56 -32.88
N SER A 146 1.77 7.80 -32.72
CA SER A 146 2.72 7.58 -33.83
C SER A 146 3.12 6.10 -34.06
N LYS A 147 2.62 5.14 -33.27
CA LYS A 147 2.96 3.71 -33.42
C LYS A 147 1.84 2.69 -33.15
N VAL A 148 0.58 3.10 -33.05
CA VAL A 148 -0.52 2.14 -32.81
C VAL A 148 -1.15 1.73 -34.14
N ASN A 149 -0.81 0.52 -34.61
CA ASN A 149 -1.45 -0.12 -35.76
C ASN A 149 -2.97 -0.23 -35.55
N GLU A 150 -3.74 -0.02 -36.63
CA GLU A 150 -5.21 -0.03 -36.61
C GLU A 150 -5.85 -1.34 -36.11
N ASP A 151 -5.08 -2.43 -36.09
CA ASP A 151 -5.45 -3.72 -35.50
C ASP A 151 -5.52 -3.71 -33.96
N SER A 152 -5.13 -2.64 -33.27
CA SER A 152 -5.15 -2.60 -31.80
C SER A 152 -6.52 -2.22 -31.21
N ARG A 153 -7.49 -1.82 -32.05
CA ARG A 153 -8.82 -1.36 -31.61
C ARG A 153 -9.69 -2.49 -31.04
N TRP A 154 -9.45 -3.75 -31.39
CA TRP A 154 -10.16 -4.88 -30.79
C TRP A 154 -9.54 -5.34 -29.45
N ALA A 155 -8.23 -5.13 -29.25
CA ALA A 155 -7.55 -5.44 -27.98
C ALA A 155 -8.03 -4.54 -26.82
N LEU A 156 -8.44 -3.30 -27.12
CA LEU A 156 -9.04 -2.37 -26.14
C LEU A 156 -10.39 -2.85 -25.56
N LYS A 157 -11.08 -3.79 -26.19
CA LYS A 157 -12.33 -4.41 -25.67
C LYS A 157 -12.10 -5.73 -24.95
N ALA A 158 -10.94 -6.36 -25.12
CA ALA A 158 -10.68 -7.73 -24.66
C ALA A 158 -9.80 -7.80 -23.40
N TYR A 159 -9.12 -6.71 -23.03
CA TYR A 159 -8.37 -6.62 -21.78
C TYR A 159 -9.08 -5.64 -20.85
N PRO A 160 -9.44 -6.04 -19.61
CA PRO A 160 -9.93 -5.09 -18.62
C PRO A 160 -8.71 -4.28 -18.16
N THR A 161 -8.43 -3.22 -18.90
CA THR A 161 -7.47 -2.15 -18.60
C THR A 161 -7.76 -1.41 -17.28
N ALA A 162 -8.84 -1.80 -16.60
CA ALA A 162 -9.24 -1.35 -15.28
C ALA A 162 -8.38 -1.91 -14.13
N TYR A 163 -7.63 -3.01 -14.31
CA TYR A 163 -7.01 -3.74 -13.18
C TYR A 163 -5.85 -3.06 -12.44
N LEU A 164 -5.45 -1.85 -12.80
CA LEU A 164 -4.18 -1.30 -12.32
C LEU A 164 -4.30 -0.21 -11.24
N TYR A 165 -5.42 0.51 -11.14
CA TYR A 165 -5.55 1.64 -10.21
C TYR A 165 -6.67 1.42 -9.19
N LEU A 166 -6.39 1.67 -7.91
CA LEU A 166 -7.29 1.37 -6.80
C LEU A 166 -7.45 2.61 -5.91
N VAL A 167 -8.69 2.97 -5.58
CA VAL A 167 -8.94 3.87 -4.45
C VAL A 167 -8.59 3.11 -3.17
N CYS A 168 -7.45 3.45 -2.57
CA CYS A 168 -6.96 2.80 -1.37
C CYS A 168 -7.37 3.54 -0.10
N GLN A 169 -7.59 4.86 -0.14
CA GLN A 169 -8.08 5.63 1.01
C GLN A 169 -9.15 6.63 0.59
N SER A 170 -10.08 6.90 1.49
CA SER A 170 -11.11 7.94 1.33
C SER A 170 -11.47 8.57 2.66
N GLY A 171 -11.65 9.89 2.63
CA GLY A 171 -12.04 10.70 3.77
C GLY A 171 -11.15 11.93 3.95
N PRO A 172 -11.32 12.68 5.05
CA PRO A 172 -12.27 12.41 6.14
C PRO A 172 -13.75 12.48 5.73
N GLY A 173 -14.61 11.74 6.43
CA GLY A 173 -16.03 11.58 6.09
C GLY A 173 -16.30 10.60 4.93
N SER A 174 -17.56 10.29 4.68
CA SER A 174 -17.95 9.26 3.69
C SER A 174 -18.22 9.81 2.29
N TRP A 175 -18.51 11.11 2.16
CA TRP A 175 -18.96 11.68 0.89
C TRP A 175 -17.97 11.55 -0.28
N PRO A 176 -16.62 11.57 -0.12
CA PRO A 176 -15.72 11.41 -1.27
C PRO A 176 -15.88 10.03 -1.93
N SER A 177 -15.92 8.97 -1.12
CA SER A 177 -16.19 7.60 -1.60
C SER A 177 -17.58 7.43 -2.20
N TYR A 178 -18.60 8.15 -1.67
CA TYR A 178 -19.93 8.19 -2.27
C TYR A 178 -19.90 8.81 -3.67
N ILE A 179 -19.27 9.97 -3.83
CA ILE A 179 -19.13 10.61 -5.14
C ILE A 179 -18.36 9.71 -6.11
N TYR A 180 -17.30 9.04 -5.65
CA TYR A 180 -16.57 8.07 -6.47
C TYR A 180 -17.49 6.94 -6.95
N ALA A 181 -18.25 6.33 -6.04
CA ALA A 181 -19.17 5.25 -6.37
C ALA A 181 -20.24 5.65 -7.40
N GLN A 182 -20.65 6.92 -7.43
CA GLN A 182 -21.66 7.43 -8.37
C GLN A 182 -21.08 7.88 -9.72
N SER A 183 -19.81 8.28 -9.78
CA SER A 183 -19.26 8.98 -10.94
C SER A 183 -18.16 8.23 -11.69
N ALA A 184 -17.48 7.27 -11.06
CA ALA A 184 -16.42 6.50 -11.68
C ALA A 184 -16.95 5.69 -12.87
N LYS A 185 -16.31 5.82 -14.04
CA LYS A 185 -16.65 5.07 -15.24
C LYS A 185 -16.10 3.64 -15.20
N TYR A 186 -14.88 3.48 -14.69
CA TYR A 186 -14.31 2.17 -14.41
C TYR A 186 -13.95 2.12 -12.92
N PRO A 187 -14.89 1.69 -12.07
CA PRO A 187 -14.70 1.72 -10.63
C PRO A 187 -13.74 0.63 -10.15
N MET A 188 -12.80 1.02 -9.30
CA MET A 188 -11.87 0.13 -8.60
C MET A 188 -11.58 0.72 -7.21
N ALA A 189 -12.12 0.10 -6.19
CA ALA A 189 -12.01 0.60 -4.82
C ALA A 189 -12.34 -0.52 -3.84
N THR A 190 -11.75 -0.52 -2.66
CA THR A 190 -12.13 -1.48 -1.61
C THR A 190 -11.78 -0.95 -0.23
N SER A 191 -12.73 -1.01 0.69
CA SER A 191 -12.50 -0.66 2.10
C SER A 191 -11.48 -1.55 2.77
N VAL A 192 -11.22 -2.78 2.27
CA VAL A 192 -10.16 -3.62 2.82
C VAL A 192 -8.79 -2.97 2.60
N ALA A 193 -8.56 -2.34 1.43
CA ALA A 193 -7.33 -1.60 1.18
C ALA A 193 -7.18 -0.41 2.13
N GLN A 194 -8.28 0.33 2.38
CA GLN A 194 -8.29 1.44 3.34
C GLN A 194 -7.94 1.02 4.76
N ASP A 195 -8.42 -0.16 5.19
CA ASP A 195 -8.09 -0.68 6.52
C ASP A 195 -6.63 -1.17 6.61
N MET A 196 -6.05 -1.63 5.49
CA MET A 196 -4.68 -2.14 5.44
C MET A 196 -3.62 -1.07 5.18
N PHE A 197 -3.97 0.06 4.55
CA PHE A 197 -3.00 1.05 4.07
C PHE A 197 -2.13 1.61 5.20
N GLY A 198 -2.69 1.81 6.40
CA GLY A 198 -1.93 2.26 7.57
C GLY A 198 -0.96 1.24 8.18
N ILE A 199 -0.97 -0.01 7.70
CA ILE A 199 -0.07 -1.09 8.14
C ILE A 199 1.08 -1.27 7.15
N ILE A 200 0.87 -0.92 5.88
CA ILE A 200 1.87 -1.06 4.82
C ILE A 200 2.84 0.14 4.94
N PRO A 201 4.17 -0.08 5.00
CA PRO A 201 5.14 1.00 4.97
C PRO A 201 5.09 1.71 3.61
N GLY A 202 4.37 2.83 3.56
CA GLY A 202 4.15 3.66 2.38
C GLY A 202 3.38 4.90 2.80
N ASP A 203 3.61 6.02 2.12
CA ASP A 203 2.99 7.29 2.45
C ASP A 203 2.73 8.08 1.17
N THR A 204 1.66 8.85 1.14
CA THR A 204 1.28 9.67 -0.01
C THR A 204 0.86 11.05 0.48
N ASP A 205 0.73 12.02 -0.43
CA ASP A 205 0.29 13.37 -0.07
C ASP A 205 -1.10 13.35 0.59
N TYR A 206 -1.87 12.27 0.39
CA TYR A 206 -3.14 12.04 1.08
C TYR A 206 -3.02 12.25 2.59
N ARG A 207 -1.99 11.69 3.25
CA ARG A 207 -1.83 11.83 4.71
C ARG A 207 -1.71 13.28 5.15
N ILE A 208 -0.94 14.09 4.42
CA ILE A 208 -0.74 15.51 4.74
C ILE A 208 -2.03 16.32 4.58
N PHE A 209 -2.76 16.09 3.48
CA PHE A 209 -4.01 16.81 3.19
C PHE A 209 -5.19 16.32 4.05
N ALA A 210 -5.33 15.03 4.28
CA ALA A 210 -6.48 14.43 4.96
C ALA A 210 -6.29 14.27 6.47
N GLU A 211 -5.10 13.94 6.95
CA GLU A 211 -4.88 13.45 8.32
C GLU A 211 -4.02 14.40 9.16
N ASP A 212 -2.77 14.64 8.77
CA ASP A 212 -1.78 15.31 9.62
C ASP A 212 -2.06 16.82 9.80
N TYR A 213 -2.44 17.52 8.73
CA TYR A 213 -2.48 18.99 8.75
C TYR A 213 -3.72 19.62 8.10
N GLY A 214 -4.29 19.02 7.06
CA GLY A 214 -5.34 19.67 6.28
C GLY A 214 -6.77 19.39 6.75
N ASN A 215 -7.06 18.17 7.25
CA ASN A 215 -8.43 17.69 7.47
C ASN A 215 -9.35 18.01 6.26
N ILE A 216 -8.81 17.84 5.05
CA ILE A 216 -9.49 18.08 3.78
C ILE A 216 -10.01 16.72 3.30
N PRO A 217 -11.31 16.57 3.01
CA PRO A 217 -11.82 15.32 2.43
C PRO A 217 -11.26 15.04 1.03
N GLY A 218 -10.86 13.80 0.77
CA GLY A 218 -10.35 13.40 -0.53
C GLY A 218 -10.36 11.90 -0.79
N LEU A 219 -9.71 11.54 -1.90
CA LEU A 219 -9.48 10.18 -2.35
C LEU A 219 -7.99 9.97 -2.58
N ASP A 220 -7.47 8.82 -2.15
CA ASP A 220 -6.14 8.36 -2.52
C ASP A 220 -6.22 7.22 -3.53
N ILE A 221 -5.62 7.44 -4.70
CA ILE A 221 -5.70 6.52 -5.84
C ILE A 221 -4.30 6.12 -6.26
N ILE A 222 -3.98 4.84 -6.09
CA ILE A 222 -2.65 4.30 -6.34
C ILE A 222 -2.66 3.26 -7.46
N PHE A 223 -1.49 3.04 -8.07
CA PHE A 223 -1.29 1.84 -8.87
C PHE A 223 -0.91 0.67 -7.96
N VAL A 224 -1.55 -0.46 -8.21
CA VAL A 224 -1.50 -1.63 -7.31
C VAL A 224 -0.87 -2.86 -7.95
N LEU A 225 -0.67 -2.86 -9.27
CA LEU A 225 0.03 -3.92 -9.97
C LEU A 225 1.10 -3.30 -10.88
N GLY A 226 2.16 -4.06 -11.16
CA GLY A 226 3.34 -3.54 -11.89
C GLY A 226 4.39 -2.92 -10.97
N GLY A 227 4.38 -3.24 -9.68
CA GLY A 227 5.36 -2.78 -8.70
C GLY A 227 6.79 -3.24 -8.97
N TYR A 228 7.02 -4.25 -9.82
CA TYR A 228 8.37 -4.77 -10.10
C TYR A 228 9.33 -3.72 -10.66
N PHE A 229 8.86 -2.84 -11.53
CA PHE A 229 9.67 -1.80 -12.16
C PHE A 229 9.59 -0.45 -11.44
N TYR A 230 8.65 -0.27 -10.51
CA TYR A 230 8.55 0.96 -9.71
C TYR A 230 9.87 1.29 -8.99
N HIS A 231 10.39 2.51 -9.15
CA HIS A 231 11.71 2.94 -8.62
C HIS A 231 12.90 2.13 -9.18
N THR A 232 12.84 1.75 -10.46
CA THR A 232 13.95 1.12 -11.19
C THR A 232 14.23 1.86 -12.49
N SER A 233 15.38 1.61 -13.11
CA SER A 233 15.64 2.16 -14.46
C SER A 233 14.74 1.57 -15.55
N TYR A 234 14.06 0.46 -15.27
CA TYR A 234 13.12 -0.18 -16.18
C TYR A 234 11.71 0.41 -16.16
N ASP A 235 11.49 1.41 -15.33
CA ASP A 235 10.22 2.11 -15.19
C ASP A 235 9.97 3.05 -16.37
N THR A 236 9.65 2.50 -17.55
CA THR A 236 9.60 3.28 -18.80
C THR A 236 8.18 3.40 -19.35
N VAL A 237 7.97 4.38 -20.22
CA VAL A 237 6.66 4.63 -20.88
C VAL A 237 6.17 3.39 -21.63
N GLU A 238 7.08 2.59 -22.18
CA GLU A 238 6.77 1.35 -22.89
C GLU A 238 6.16 0.26 -22.00
N ARG A 239 6.36 0.34 -20.67
CA ARG A 239 5.77 -0.59 -19.70
C ARG A 239 4.37 -0.18 -19.24
N LEU A 240 3.88 1.01 -19.62
CA LEU A 240 2.51 1.42 -19.31
C LEU A 240 1.52 0.52 -20.05
N LEU A 241 0.59 -0.09 -19.31
CA LEU A 241 -0.47 -0.89 -19.90
C LEU A 241 -1.32 0.00 -20.82
N PRO A 242 -1.49 -0.35 -22.12
CA PRO A 242 -2.29 0.44 -23.04
C PRO A 242 -3.69 0.71 -22.49
N GLY A 243 -4.17 1.95 -22.56
CA GLY A 243 -5.50 2.35 -22.07
C GLY A 243 -5.60 2.64 -20.58
N SER A 244 -4.60 2.28 -19.75
CA SER A 244 -4.61 2.58 -18.30
C SER A 244 -4.66 4.08 -18.01
N ILE A 245 -3.85 4.88 -18.71
CA ILE A 245 -3.84 6.34 -18.61
C ILE A 245 -5.18 6.95 -19.05
N GLN A 246 -5.79 6.42 -20.12
CA GLN A 246 -7.11 6.88 -20.60
C GLN A 246 -8.19 6.59 -19.56
N ALA A 247 -8.23 5.38 -18.99
CA ALA A 247 -9.20 5.00 -17.97
C ALA A 247 -9.07 5.88 -16.71
N ARG A 248 -7.84 6.14 -16.27
CA ARG A 248 -7.52 7.06 -15.18
C ARG A 248 -7.99 8.49 -15.48
N GLY A 249 -7.67 9.01 -16.66
CA GLY A 249 -8.09 10.35 -17.09
C GLY A 249 -9.61 10.51 -17.16
N GLU A 250 -10.32 9.52 -17.67
CA GLU A 250 -11.79 9.52 -17.74
C GLU A 250 -12.44 9.51 -16.36
N ASN A 251 -11.93 8.70 -15.43
CA ASN A 251 -12.39 8.72 -14.04
C ASN A 251 -12.08 10.06 -13.37
N LEU A 252 -10.84 10.55 -13.47
CA LEU A 252 -10.44 11.82 -12.87
C LEU A 252 -11.28 12.99 -13.38
N PHE A 253 -11.53 13.05 -14.68
CA PHE A 253 -12.38 14.09 -15.27
C PHE A 253 -13.79 14.07 -14.67
N ARG A 254 -14.42 12.89 -14.59
CA ARG A 254 -15.75 12.73 -14.00
C ARG A 254 -15.77 13.04 -12.50
N LEU A 255 -14.77 12.59 -11.76
CA LEU A 255 -14.63 12.88 -10.33
C LEU A 255 -14.49 14.37 -10.09
N THR A 256 -13.63 15.05 -10.85
CA THR A 256 -13.43 16.50 -10.74
C THR A 256 -14.73 17.24 -11.00
N GLN A 257 -15.49 16.86 -12.03
CA GLN A 257 -16.79 17.44 -12.32
C GLN A 257 -17.82 17.16 -11.20
N ALA A 258 -17.85 15.95 -10.66
CA ALA A 258 -18.79 15.55 -9.63
C ALA A 258 -18.50 16.24 -8.28
N PHE A 259 -17.22 16.30 -7.88
CA PHE A 259 -16.81 17.05 -6.69
C PHE A 259 -17.10 18.54 -6.88
N ALA A 260 -16.76 19.13 -8.03
CA ALA A 260 -17.06 20.53 -8.33
C ALA A 260 -18.56 20.84 -8.44
N ASN A 261 -19.44 19.85 -8.51
CA ASN A 261 -20.89 20.08 -8.45
C ASN A 261 -21.48 19.72 -7.08
N SER A 262 -20.68 19.20 -6.14
CA SER A 262 -21.15 18.80 -4.83
C SER A 262 -21.35 20.00 -3.91
N SER A 263 -22.41 19.95 -3.11
CA SER A 263 -22.63 20.89 -2.01
C SER A 263 -21.69 20.63 -0.82
N ASP A 264 -21.13 19.42 -0.73
CA ASP A 264 -20.28 18.95 0.38
C ASP A 264 -18.83 19.46 0.30
N VAL A 265 -18.45 20.12 -0.81
CA VAL A 265 -17.17 20.85 -0.88
C VAL A 265 -17.28 22.10 -0.01
N LEU A 266 -16.55 22.08 1.10
CA LEU A 266 -16.56 23.12 2.14
C LEU A 266 -15.14 23.61 2.37
N ASN A 267 -14.91 24.92 2.47
CA ASN A 267 -13.61 25.49 2.84
C ASN A 267 -13.25 25.22 4.31
N ALA A 268 -12.04 25.59 4.75
CA ALA A 268 -11.57 25.31 6.11
C ALA A 268 -12.48 25.87 7.22
N ASN A 269 -13.02 27.09 7.04
CA ASN A 269 -13.93 27.70 8.02
C ASN A 269 -15.28 26.97 8.06
N GLU A 270 -15.86 26.69 6.90
CA GLU A 270 -17.12 25.95 6.77
C GLU A 270 -17.01 24.55 7.39
N ARG A 271 -15.89 23.84 7.16
CA ARG A 271 -15.61 22.54 7.78
C ARG A 271 -15.50 22.64 9.30
N SER A 272 -14.76 23.63 9.81
CA SER A 272 -14.59 23.84 11.25
C SER A 272 -15.91 24.13 11.95
N LEU A 273 -16.77 24.94 11.33
CA LEU A 273 -18.14 25.22 11.83
C LEU A 273 -19.02 23.97 11.78
N LYS A 274 -18.94 23.17 10.71
CA LYS A 274 -19.69 21.91 10.58
C LYS A 274 -19.30 20.91 11.68
N VAL A 275 -18.00 20.76 11.96
CA VAL A 275 -17.48 19.92 13.06
C VAL A 275 -17.93 20.43 14.43
N ALA A 276 -17.99 21.75 14.64
CA ALA A 276 -18.49 22.32 15.89
C ALA A 276 -20.01 22.15 16.09
N SER A 277 -20.77 22.05 14.99
CA SER A 277 -22.24 21.97 15.00
C SER A 277 -22.83 20.55 15.03
N LEU A 278 -22.04 19.54 14.63
CA LEU A 278 -22.47 18.15 14.54
C LEU A 278 -21.55 17.29 15.40
N GLU A 279 -22.11 16.47 16.29
CA GLU A 279 -21.47 15.19 16.61
C GLU A 279 -21.28 14.47 15.25
N SER A 280 -20.04 14.31 14.79
CA SER A 280 -19.73 13.80 13.45
C SER A 280 -20.26 12.38 13.25
N THR A 281 -21.51 12.26 12.83
CA THR A 281 -22.26 11.00 12.71
C THR A 281 -22.03 10.29 11.38
N GLU A 282 -21.25 10.87 10.47
CA GLU A 282 -20.81 10.21 9.24
C GLU A 282 -19.47 9.50 9.47
N GLY A 283 -19.53 8.36 10.16
CA GLY A 283 -18.41 7.43 10.23
C GLY A 283 -18.02 6.89 8.85
N ARG A 284 -16.83 6.27 8.74
CA ARG A 284 -16.33 5.68 7.50
C ARG A 284 -17.39 4.77 6.85
N ALA A 285 -17.68 5.03 5.58
CA ALA A 285 -18.57 4.19 4.78
C ALA A 285 -17.87 2.92 4.34
N VAL A 286 -18.66 1.92 3.98
CA VAL A 286 -18.15 0.71 3.33
C VAL A 286 -18.35 0.85 1.83
N PHE A 287 -17.28 0.61 1.08
CA PHE A 287 -17.29 0.64 -0.37
C PHE A 287 -16.39 -0.44 -0.95
N PHE A 288 -16.82 -1.06 -2.03
CA PHE A 288 -15.99 -1.98 -2.80
C PHE A 288 -16.52 -2.13 -4.22
N ASP A 289 -15.64 -2.35 -5.19
CA ASP A 289 -16.07 -2.84 -6.50
C ASP A 289 -16.39 -4.33 -6.43
N TYR A 290 -17.37 -4.80 -7.19
CA TYR A 290 -17.62 -6.23 -7.36
C TYR A 290 -17.06 -6.68 -8.71
N LEU A 291 -15.88 -7.31 -8.69
CA LEU A 291 -15.16 -7.82 -9.87
C LEU A 291 -14.88 -6.72 -10.91
N SER A 292 -14.66 -5.49 -10.46
CA SER A 292 -14.53 -4.28 -11.31
C SER A 292 -15.74 -3.98 -12.20
N LEU A 293 -16.91 -4.59 -11.95
CA LEU A 293 -18.12 -4.40 -12.77
C LEU A 293 -18.93 -3.18 -12.31
N PHE A 294 -19.11 -3.02 -11.00
CA PHE A 294 -19.86 -1.92 -10.39
C PHE A 294 -19.42 -1.69 -8.94
N MET A 295 -19.70 -0.51 -8.40
CA MET A 295 -19.46 -0.18 -7.00
C MET A 295 -20.63 -0.58 -6.10
N VAL A 296 -20.31 -1.17 -4.97
CA VAL A 296 -21.18 -1.27 -3.81
C VAL A 296 -20.75 -0.20 -2.82
N TYR A 297 -21.70 0.58 -2.31
CA TYR A 297 -21.48 1.60 -1.29
C TYR A 297 -22.62 1.56 -0.28
N TYR A 298 -22.30 1.64 1.01
CA TYR A 298 -23.28 1.87 2.06
C TYR A 298 -22.70 2.63 3.26
N SER A 299 -23.56 3.44 3.89
CA SER A 299 -23.18 4.27 5.02
C SER A 299 -22.83 3.44 6.26
N ARG A 300 -22.13 4.07 7.22
CA ARG A 300 -21.82 3.44 8.51
C ARG A 300 -23.06 2.96 9.26
N LYS A 301 -24.15 3.72 9.23
CA LYS A 301 -25.43 3.33 9.87
C LYS A 301 -25.99 2.05 9.26
N LEU A 302 -25.94 1.94 7.93
CA LEU A 302 -26.39 0.75 7.22
C LEU A 302 -25.43 -0.44 7.46
N SER A 303 -24.12 -0.20 7.55
CA SER A 303 -23.15 -1.24 7.94
C SER A 303 -23.48 -1.83 9.31
N ILE A 304 -23.78 -1.02 10.32
CA ILE A 304 -24.17 -1.51 11.66
C ILE A 304 -25.39 -2.43 11.56
N ILE A 305 -26.41 -2.06 10.80
CA ILE A 305 -27.62 -2.88 10.62
C ILE A 305 -27.27 -4.19 9.90
N LEU A 306 -26.66 -4.11 8.71
CA LEU A 306 -26.37 -5.27 7.86
C LEU A 306 -25.42 -6.25 8.56
N HIS A 307 -24.31 -5.76 9.11
CA HIS A 307 -23.29 -6.60 9.73
C HIS A 307 -23.76 -7.22 11.06
N SER A 308 -24.76 -6.63 11.72
CA SER A 308 -25.37 -7.20 12.92
C SER A 308 -26.46 -8.24 12.63
N MET A 309 -27.08 -8.24 11.44
CA MET A 309 -28.18 -9.15 11.11
C MET A 309 -27.81 -10.64 11.27
N PRO A 310 -26.63 -11.13 10.81
CA PRO A 310 -26.25 -12.53 10.98
C PRO A 310 -26.18 -12.97 12.46
N VAL A 311 -25.75 -12.08 13.37
CA VAL A 311 -25.76 -12.37 14.82
C VAL A 311 -27.18 -12.57 15.31
N VAL A 312 -28.10 -11.68 14.91
CA VAL A 312 -29.51 -11.80 15.28
C VAL A 312 -30.09 -13.13 14.77
N ILE A 313 -29.75 -13.55 13.55
CA ILE A 313 -30.17 -14.84 12.99
C ILE A 313 -29.60 -16.01 13.80
N LEU A 314 -28.33 -15.97 14.19
CA LEU A 314 -27.70 -17.00 15.02
C LEU A 314 -28.39 -17.11 16.40
N LEU A 315 -28.67 -15.97 17.04
CA LEU A 315 -29.34 -15.91 18.34
C LEU A 315 -30.81 -16.32 18.28
N LEU A 316 -31.55 -15.85 17.27
CA LEU A 316 -32.95 -16.23 17.04
C LEU A 316 -33.06 -17.71 16.70
N GLY A 317 -32.16 -18.23 15.86
CA GLY A 317 -32.05 -19.67 15.60
C GLY A 317 -31.90 -20.44 16.90
N ALA A 318 -30.96 -20.06 17.74
CA ALA A 318 -30.77 -20.71 19.04
C ALA A 318 -31.99 -20.56 19.99
N PHE A 319 -32.71 -19.42 19.92
CA PHE A 319 -33.92 -19.18 20.71
C PHE A 319 -35.14 -20.00 20.24
N PHE A 320 -35.40 -20.10 18.94
CA PHE A 320 -36.50 -20.91 18.40
C PHE A 320 -36.29 -22.40 18.62
N LEU A 321 -35.04 -22.86 18.67
CA LEU A 321 -34.68 -24.23 19.06
C LEU A 321 -34.93 -24.54 20.54
N HIS A 322 -35.10 -23.52 21.40
CA HIS A 322 -35.43 -23.66 22.81
C HIS A 322 -36.94 -23.91 23.05
N PHE A 323 -37.80 -23.51 22.11
CA PHE A 323 -39.26 -23.64 22.20
C PHE A 323 -39.81 -24.51 21.06
N PRO A 324 -39.72 -25.85 21.14
CA PRO A 324 -40.16 -26.75 20.07
C PRO A 324 -41.67 -26.70 19.76
N ASN A 325 -42.46 -25.99 20.58
CA ASN A 325 -43.92 -25.94 20.52
C ASN A 325 -44.51 -24.57 20.14
N THR A 326 -43.73 -23.66 19.54
CA THR A 326 -44.27 -22.38 19.05
C THR A 326 -44.71 -22.45 17.58
N SER A 327 -45.82 -21.76 17.29
CA SER A 327 -46.54 -21.65 16.02
C SER A 327 -45.70 -21.32 14.77
N VAL A 328 -44.42 -20.99 14.89
CA VAL A 328 -43.49 -20.78 13.76
C VAL A 328 -43.24 -22.07 12.98
N ASN A 329 -43.24 -23.24 13.65
CA ASN A 329 -43.21 -24.53 12.94
C ASN A 329 -44.43 -24.72 12.02
N ILE A 330 -45.57 -24.13 12.37
CA ILE A 330 -46.81 -24.18 11.59
C ILE A 330 -46.69 -23.33 10.31
N TRP A 331 -46.01 -22.17 10.38
CA TRP A 331 -45.76 -21.30 9.22
C TRP A 331 -44.81 -21.93 8.20
N PHE A 332 -43.77 -22.63 8.67
CA PHE A 332 -42.89 -23.37 7.78
C PHE A 332 -43.60 -24.56 7.17
N THR A 333 -44.40 -25.33 7.93
CA THR A 333 -45.20 -26.42 7.34
C THR A 333 -46.23 -25.92 6.35
N THR A 334 -46.93 -24.80 6.58
CA THR A 334 -47.91 -24.26 5.63
C THR A 334 -47.27 -23.70 4.37
N LEU A 335 -46.09 -23.07 4.47
CA LEU A 335 -45.30 -22.68 3.29
C LEU A 335 -44.83 -23.92 2.51
N PHE A 336 -44.41 -24.98 3.19
CA PHE A 336 -43.99 -26.24 2.58
C PHE A 336 -45.16 -27.00 1.93
N ASP A 337 -46.35 -26.99 2.53
CA ASP A 337 -47.55 -27.61 1.98
C ASP A 337 -48.09 -26.82 0.79
N PHE A 338 -48.01 -25.49 0.84
CA PHE A 338 -48.30 -24.63 -0.32
C PHE A 338 -47.35 -24.88 -1.50
N ILE A 339 -46.05 -25.06 -1.23
CA ILE A 339 -45.05 -25.41 -2.26
C ILE A 339 -45.30 -26.83 -2.81
N LYS A 340 -45.71 -27.78 -1.97
CA LYS A 340 -46.11 -29.14 -2.41
C LYS A 340 -47.29 -29.10 -3.37
N ASP A 341 -48.31 -28.29 -3.07
CA ASP A 341 -49.50 -28.11 -3.92
C ASP A 341 -49.16 -27.50 -5.30
N LEU A 342 -48.10 -26.68 -5.37
CA LEU A 342 -47.59 -26.12 -6.63
C LEU A 342 -46.82 -27.13 -7.49
N SER A 343 -46.32 -28.23 -6.92
CA SER A 343 -45.44 -29.20 -7.60
C SER A 343 -46.13 -30.43 -8.19
N GLY A 344 -47.45 -30.56 -8.07
CA GLY A 344 -48.22 -31.68 -8.64
C GLY A 344 -48.00 -33.02 -7.91
N PRO A 345 -48.88 -34.02 -8.13
CA PRO A 345 -48.93 -35.22 -7.31
C PRO A 345 -47.77 -36.18 -7.63
N GLN A 346 -46.90 -36.42 -6.65
CA GLN A 346 -45.95 -37.54 -6.64
C GLN A 346 -46.45 -38.67 -5.72
N GLN A 347 -46.23 -39.89 -6.22
CA GLN A 347 -46.72 -41.17 -5.72
C GLN A 347 -46.23 -41.50 -4.30
N GLU A 348 -47.16 -41.95 -3.44
CA GLU A 348 -46.89 -42.40 -2.07
C GLU A 348 -45.80 -43.47 -2.02
N LEU A 349 -44.73 -43.19 -1.29
CA LEU A 349 -43.75 -44.19 -0.85
C LEU A 349 -43.71 -44.18 0.69
N ALA A 350 -43.77 -45.39 1.25
CA ALA A 350 -43.99 -45.74 2.65
C ALA A 350 -43.39 -44.80 3.71
N GLU A 351 -44.22 -44.47 4.70
CA GLU A 351 -43.84 -43.82 5.97
C GLU A 351 -42.81 -44.66 6.73
N THR A 352 -41.54 -44.24 6.69
CA THR A 352 -40.64 -44.42 7.83
C THR A 352 -40.84 -43.23 8.76
N THR A 353 -41.33 -43.52 9.95
CA THR A 353 -41.54 -42.59 11.07
C THR A 353 -40.20 -42.00 11.55
N GLU A 354 -39.70 -40.99 10.86
CA GLU A 354 -38.78 -40.01 11.46
C GLU A 354 -39.59 -39.02 12.31
N PRO A 355 -39.10 -38.61 13.49
CA PRO A 355 -39.85 -37.72 14.36
C PRO A 355 -40.06 -36.35 13.70
N PRO A 356 -41.15 -35.64 14.05
CA PRO A 356 -41.46 -34.34 13.48
C PRO A 356 -40.40 -33.30 13.89
N LEU A 357 -40.42 -32.18 13.18
CA LEU A 357 -39.55 -30.99 13.18
C LEU A 357 -39.29 -30.28 14.55
N GLY A 358 -39.31 -31.00 15.67
CA GLY A 358 -39.00 -30.52 17.01
C GLY A 358 -37.59 -30.91 17.41
N LEU A 359 -36.64 -30.02 17.11
CA LEU A 359 -35.32 -30.02 17.75
C LEU A 359 -35.52 -29.94 19.27
N VAL A 360 -35.32 -31.05 20.00
CA VAL A 360 -35.15 -31.02 21.47
C VAL A 360 -33.68 -30.73 21.74
N PHE A 361 -33.32 -29.45 21.71
CA PHE A 361 -31.95 -29.00 22.01
C PHE A 361 -31.97 -28.18 23.30
N HIS A 362 -31.35 -28.71 24.36
CA HIS A 362 -31.09 -27.94 25.57
C HIS A 362 -29.99 -26.91 25.31
N TRP A 363 -30.22 -25.64 25.69
CA TRP A 363 -29.35 -24.48 25.41
C TRP A 363 -27.87 -24.67 25.81
N SER A 364 -27.60 -25.32 26.94
CA SER A 364 -26.22 -25.62 27.39
C SER A 364 -25.48 -26.52 26.39
N SER A 365 -26.18 -27.50 25.79
CA SER A 365 -25.58 -28.38 24.79
C SER A 365 -25.36 -27.69 23.43
N SER A 366 -26.26 -26.77 23.02
CA SER A 366 -26.18 -26.07 21.72
C SER A 366 -25.03 -25.05 21.66
N ALA A 367 -24.83 -24.28 22.73
CA ALA A 367 -23.71 -23.34 22.82
C ALA A 367 -22.36 -24.07 22.83
N ASP A 368 -22.30 -25.24 23.50
CA ASP A 368 -21.13 -26.11 23.45
C ASP A 368 -20.87 -26.62 22.03
N PHE A 369 -21.90 -27.03 21.26
CA PHE A 369 -21.69 -27.46 19.87
C PHE A 369 -21.14 -26.36 18.96
N VAL A 370 -21.72 -25.16 19.02
CA VAL A 370 -21.28 -24.02 18.19
C VAL A 370 -19.86 -23.61 18.55
N SER A 371 -19.53 -23.53 19.84
CA SER A 371 -18.18 -23.17 20.30
C SER A 371 -17.12 -24.21 19.90
N HIS A 372 -17.44 -25.51 19.97
CA HIS A 372 -16.54 -26.56 19.51
C HIS A 372 -16.33 -26.51 17.99
N GLY A 373 -17.40 -26.31 17.22
CA GLY A 373 -17.30 -26.14 15.76
C GLY A 373 -16.50 -24.89 15.38
N MET A 374 -16.68 -23.79 16.13
CA MET A 374 -15.95 -22.54 15.92
C MET A 374 -14.46 -22.71 16.20
N LEU A 375 -14.10 -23.34 17.33
CA LEU A 375 -12.70 -23.64 17.68
C LEU A 375 -12.05 -24.51 16.61
N PHE A 376 -12.75 -25.55 16.18
CA PHE A 376 -12.30 -26.44 15.10
C PHE A 376 -12.01 -25.67 13.82
N HIS A 377 -12.95 -24.81 13.38
CA HIS A 377 -12.77 -24.04 12.16
C HIS A 377 -11.66 -22.98 12.29
N ALA A 378 -11.53 -22.35 13.46
CA ALA A 378 -10.45 -21.42 13.76
C ALA A 378 -9.08 -22.11 13.69
N LEU A 379 -8.93 -23.31 14.26
CA LEU A 379 -7.70 -24.11 14.16
C LEU A 379 -7.38 -24.46 12.71
N SER A 380 -8.39 -24.80 11.90
CA SER A 380 -8.21 -25.02 10.46
C SER A 380 -7.65 -23.78 9.75
N LEU A 381 -8.18 -22.58 10.03
CA LEU A 381 -7.67 -21.33 9.44
C LEU A 381 -6.24 -21.00 9.92
N VAL A 382 -5.93 -21.26 11.20
CA VAL A 382 -4.58 -21.08 11.73
C VAL A 382 -3.59 -22.03 11.05
N PHE A 383 -3.92 -23.31 10.92
CA PHE A 383 -3.04 -24.26 10.23
C PHE A 383 -2.92 -23.99 8.73
N ALA A 384 -3.95 -23.46 8.09
CA ALA A 384 -3.86 -23.00 6.70
C ALA A 384 -2.77 -21.92 6.50
N ILE A 385 -2.42 -21.16 7.54
CA ILE A 385 -1.33 -20.18 7.54
C ILE A 385 -0.02 -20.81 8.00
N VAL A 386 -0.02 -21.57 9.08
CA VAL A 386 1.22 -22.09 9.70
C VAL A 386 1.90 -23.15 8.83
N VAL A 387 1.14 -24.07 8.23
CA VAL A 387 1.71 -25.16 7.41
C VAL A 387 2.49 -24.67 6.19
N PRO A 388 1.97 -23.78 5.33
CA PRO A 388 2.76 -23.26 4.20
C PRO A 388 3.99 -22.47 4.67
N VAL A 389 3.92 -21.74 5.80
CA VAL A 389 5.09 -21.04 6.38
C VAL A 389 6.18 -22.04 6.79
N MET A 390 5.81 -23.15 7.43
CA MET A 390 6.76 -24.21 7.78
C MET A 390 7.44 -24.78 6.53
N PHE A 391 6.68 -25.02 5.45
CA PHE A 391 7.25 -25.46 4.17
C PHE A 391 8.14 -24.41 3.51
N ALA A 392 7.79 -23.12 3.61
CA ALA A 392 8.61 -22.02 3.10
C ALA A 392 9.97 -21.95 3.79
N VAL A 393 9.98 -22.06 5.12
CA VAL A 393 11.21 -22.10 5.93
C VAL A 393 12.01 -23.36 5.64
N LEU A 394 11.35 -24.53 5.58
CA LEU A 394 12.00 -25.80 5.27
C LEU A 394 12.71 -25.76 3.91
N ARG A 395 12.07 -25.20 2.88
CA ARG A 395 12.66 -25.03 1.53
C ARG A 395 13.98 -24.28 1.58
N LEU A 396 14.07 -23.23 2.39
CA LEU A 396 15.25 -22.37 2.49
C LEU A 396 16.44 -23.05 3.21
N PHE A 397 16.22 -24.14 3.96
CA PHE A 397 17.33 -24.95 4.47
C PHE A 397 17.98 -25.83 3.40
N PHE A 398 17.26 -26.12 2.30
CA PHE A 398 17.76 -26.95 1.19
C PHE A 398 18.06 -26.14 -0.08
N SER A 399 17.49 -24.95 -0.21
CA SER A 399 17.73 -24.01 -1.31
C SER A 399 18.89 -23.08 -0.96
N THR A 400 19.69 -22.71 -1.95
CA THR A 400 20.72 -21.66 -1.81
C THR A 400 20.18 -20.25 -2.06
N GLN A 401 18.90 -20.13 -2.43
CA GLN A 401 18.26 -18.92 -2.93
C GLN A 401 16.89 -18.73 -2.28
N ALA A 402 16.61 -17.48 -1.90
CA ALA A 402 15.31 -17.05 -1.44
C ALA A 402 14.50 -16.45 -2.59
N MET A 403 13.18 -16.35 -2.40
CA MET A 403 12.25 -15.68 -3.32
C MET A 403 12.22 -16.24 -4.76
N ASN A 404 12.38 -17.54 -4.96
CA ASN A 404 12.32 -18.16 -6.31
C ASN A 404 10.99 -17.91 -7.04
N TRP A 405 9.96 -17.47 -6.33
CA TRP A 405 8.66 -17.06 -6.85
C TRP A 405 8.59 -15.60 -7.34
N PHE A 406 9.61 -14.76 -7.11
CA PHE A 406 9.54 -13.32 -7.39
C PHE A 406 9.40 -13.02 -8.88
N ALA A 407 10.27 -13.58 -9.74
CA ALA A 407 10.11 -13.50 -11.20
C ALA A 407 9.00 -14.43 -11.74
N HIS A 408 8.52 -15.39 -10.93
CA HIS A 408 7.57 -16.41 -11.34
C HIS A 408 6.47 -16.61 -10.29
N PRO A 409 5.50 -15.67 -10.16
CA PRO A 409 4.49 -15.70 -9.10
C PRO A 409 3.69 -17.00 -9.02
N ILE A 410 3.50 -17.68 -10.16
CA ILE A 410 2.81 -18.97 -10.23
C ILE A 410 3.45 -20.03 -9.32
N LEU A 411 4.76 -19.97 -9.09
CA LEU A 411 5.47 -20.88 -8.20
C LEU A 411 5.02 -20.71 -6.75
N ALA A 412 4.75 -19.48 -6.29
CA ALA A 412 4.23 -19.25 -4.94
C ALA A 412 2.88 -19.94 -4.75
N PHE A 413 1.98 -19.82 -5.73
CA PHE A 413 0.67 -20.50 -5.68
C PHE A 413 0.84 -22.02 -5.69
N LEU A 414 1.69 -22.57 -6.57
CA LEU A 414 1.94 -24.02 -6.65
C LEU A 414 2.53 -24.60 -5.36
N MET A 415 3.40 -23.86 -4.68
CA MET A 415 4.00 -24.30 -3.41
C MET A 415 3.02 -24.17 -2.25
N PHE A 416 2.36 -23.02 -2.13
CA PHE A 416 1.69 -22.63 -0.89
C PHE A 416 0.20 -22.93 -0.88
N VAL A 417 -0.52 -22.95 -2.02
CA VAL A 417 -1.95 -23.31 -2.01
C VAL A 417 -2.15 -24.78 -1.57
N PRO A 418 -1.44 -25.79 -2.11
CA PRO A 418 -1.65 -27.18 -1.70
C PRO A 418 -1.28 -27.42 -0.22
N SER A 419 -0.22 -26.78 0.28
CA SER A 419 0.19 -26.90 1.69
C SER A 419 -0.77 -26.17 2.64
N SER A 420 -1.36 -25.05 2.21
CA SER A 420 -2.44 -24.38 2.92
C SER A 420 -3.68 -25.25 3.01
N LEU A 421 -4.04 -25.97 1.93
CA LEU A 421 -5.14 -26.94 1.93
C LEU A 421 -4.88 -28.12 2.88
N VAL A 422 -3.63 -28.60 2.95
CA VAL A 422 -3.22 -29.59 3.97
C VAL A 422 -3.49 -29.05 5.37
N GLY A 423 -2.99 -27.85 5.67
CA GLY A 423 -3.23 -27.17 6.95
C GLY A 423 -4.72 -27.03 7.29
N LEU A 424 -5.52 -26.61 6.31
CA LEU A 424 -6.95 -26.41 6.45
C LEU A 424 -7.70 -27.72 6.77
N LEU A 425 -7.29 -28.84 6.18
CA LEU A 425 -7.94 -30.15 6.30
C LEU A 425 -7.44 -30.97 7.50
N LEU A 426 -6.25 -30.66 8.05
CA LEU A 426 -5.62 -31.42 9.14
C LEU A 426 -6.55 -31.62 10.35
N PRO A 427 -7.15 -30.56 10.95
CA PRO A 427 -8.05 -30.74 12.10
C PRO A 427 -9.18 -31.73 11.82
N ARG A 428 -9.74 -31.73 10.60
CA ARG A 428 -10.84 -32.63 10.25
C ARG A 428 -10.43 -34.09 10.30
N THR A 429 -9.22 -34.39 9.82
CA THR A 429 -8.69 -35.76 9.80
C THR A 429 -8.34 -36.28 11.19
N THR A 430 -7.86 -35.41 12.10
CA THR A 430 -7.42 -35.80 13.43
C THR A 430 -8.54 -35.77 14.47
N TRP A 431 -9.50 -34.84 14.33
CA TRP A 431 -10.56 -34.60 15.31
C TRP A 431 -11.80 -35.48 15.11
N GLY A 432 -12.03 -35.98 13.89
CA GLY A 432 -13.19 -36.82 13.55
C GLY A 432 -13.36 -38.07 14.43
N ASN A 433 -12.29 -38.51 15.11
CA ASN A 433 -12.28 -39.74 15.89
C ASN A 433 -12.61 -39.57 17.40
N PHE A 434 -12.55 -38.36 17.98
CA PHE A 434 -12.49 -38.23 19.45
C PHE A 434 -13.76 -37.75 20.16
N GLY A 435 -14.68 -37.01 19.50
CA GLY A 435 -15.78 -36.32 20.21
C GLY A 435 -17.22 -36.59 19.76
N LEU A 436 -17.44 -37.06 18.53
CA LEU A 436 -18.79 -37.18 17.94
C LEU A 436 -19.47 -38.54 18.24
N SER A 437 -18.70 -39.60 18.45
CA SER A 437 -19.21 -40.96 18.72
C SER A 437 -20.05 -41.03 20.00
N GLN A 438 -19.59 -40.39 21.08
CA GLN A 438 -20.27 -40.40 22.38
C GLN A 438 -21.57 -39.56 22.40
N LYS A 439 -21.67 -38.55 21.52
CA LYS A 439 -22.84 -37.67 21.39
C LYS A 439 -23.89 -38.24 20.42
N ALA A 440 -23.47 -38.94 19.35
CA ALA A 440 -24.39 -39.54 18.39
C ALA A 440 -25.25 -40.66 18.99
N SER A 441 -24.71 -41.45 19.92
CA SER A 441 -25.48 -42.47 20.66
C SER A 441 -26.60 -41.89 21.52
N HIS A 442 -26.49 -40.62 21.93
CA HIS A 442 -27.48 -39.95 22.78
C HIS A 442 -28.70 -39.43 21.99
N PHE A 443 -28.55 -39.13 20.69
CA PHE A 443 -29.56 -38.42 19.90
C PHE A 443 -30.21 -39.23 18.76
N LYS A 444 -29.87 -40.50 18.57
CA LYS A 444 -30.39 -41.37 17.47
C LYS A 444 -30.31 -40.73 16.06
N LEU A 445 -29.36 -39.83 15.83
CA LEU A 445 -29.11 -39.19 14.53
C LEU A 445 -27.88 -39.83 13.87
N SER A 446 -27.79 -39.79 12.53
CA SER A 446 -26.56 -40.20 11.86
C SER A 446 -25.41 -39.25 12.25
N ILE A 447 -24.22 -39.82 12.52
CA ILE A 447 -23.01 -39.07 12.89
C ILE A 447 -22.68 -37.99 11.83
N GLU A 448 -23.00 -38.26 10.56
CA GLU A 448 -22.80 -37.35 9.44
C GLU A 448 -23.64 -36.08 9.55
N ILE A 449 -24.93 -36.19 9.87
CA ILE A 449 -25.81 -35.01 10.01
C ILE A 449 -25.37 -34.15 11.20
N ILE A 450 -25.01 -34.77 12.33
CA ILE A 450 -24.48 -34.04 13.50
C ILE A 450 -23.17 -33.33 13.13
N SER A 451 -22.28 -34.01 12.40
CA SER A 451 -21.00 -33.43 11.98
C SER A 451 -21.18 -32.21 11.08
N ASP A 452 -22.05 -32.29 10.07
CA ASP A 452 -22.32 -31.18 9.14
C ASP A 452 -22.90 -29.97 9.86
N GLU A 453 -23.85 -30.17 10.78
CA GLU A 453 -24.44 -29.11 11.60
C GLU A 453 -23.41 -28.40 12.47
N VAL A 454 -22.58 -29.17 13.20
CA VAL A 454 -21.54 -28.60 14.08
C VAL A 454 -20.51 -27.82 13.27
N CYS A 455 -20.08 -28.37 12.14
CA CYS A 455 -19.12 -27.70 11.27
C CYS A 455 -19.71 -26.42 10.66
N PHE A 456 -20.96 -26.46 10.22
CA PHE A 456 -21.62 -25.31 9.61
C PHE A 456 -21.82 -24.17 10.59
N TRP A 457 -22.50 -24.42 11.71
CA TRP A 457 -22.79 -23.36 12.68
C TRP A 457 -21.53 -22.84 13.36
N GLY A 458 -20.52 -23.69 13.55
CA GLY A 458 -19.21 -23.28 14.03
C GLY A 458 -18.48 -22.33 13.06
N ALA A 459 -18.44 -22.69 11.77
CA ALA A 459 -17.83 -21.84 10.75
C ALA A 459 -18.62 -20.53 10.57
N PHE A 460 -19.95 -20.60 10.51
CA PHE A 460 -20.82 -19.42 10.44
C PHE A 460 -20.61 -18.47 11.62
N ALA A 461 -20.56 -19.00 12.85
CA ALA A 461 -20.25 -18.22 14.04
C ALA A 461 -18.86 -17.55 13.98
N LEU A 462 -17.85 -18.22 13.41
CA LEU A 462 -16.52 -17.64 13.22
C LEU A 462 -16.54 -16.44 12.27
N TYR A 463 -17.14 -16.58 11.08
CA TYR A 463 -17.22 -15.49 10.10
C TYR A 463 -18.04 -14.30 10.59
N ILE A 464 -19.09 -14.55 11.37
CA ILE A 464 -19.86 -13.50 12.03
C ILE A 464 -19.03 -12.80 13.10
N SER A 465 -18.27 -13.54 13.90
CA SER A 465 -17.39 -12.98 14.93
C SER A 465 -16.30 -12.10 14.30
N MET A 466 -15.73 -12.53 13.18
CA MET A 466 -14.81 -11.70 12.38
C MET A 466 -15.50 -10.42 11.89
N THR A 467 -16.68 -10.54 11.28
CA THR A 467 -17.48 -9.39 10.82
C THR A 467 -17.74 -8.39 11.94
N MET A 468 -18.13 -8.88 13.13
CA MET A 468 -18.35 -8.05 14.30
C MET A 468 -17.06 -7.42 14.83
N THR A 469 -15.93 -8.12 14.76
CA THR A 469 -14.63 -7.55 15.14
C THR A 469 -14.28 -6.36 14.25
N TYR A 470 -14.44 -6.48 12.93
CA TYR A 470 -14.27 -5.36 12.00
C TYR A 470 -15.24 -4.20 12.31
N LEU A 471 -16.51 -4.51 12.56
CA LEU A 471 -17.51 -3.51 12.90
C LEU A 471 -17.13 -2.75 14.19
N LEU A 472 -16.75 -3.45 15.25
CA LEU A 472 -16.34 -2.86 16.53
C LEU A 472 -15.04 -2.06 16.41
N ALA A 473 -14.10 -2.52 15.58
CA ALA A 473 -12.86 -1.82 15.25
C ALA A 473 -13.06 -0.60 14.32
N GLN A 474 -14.29 -0.33 13.87
CA GLN A 474 -14.64 0.74 12.92
C GLN A 474 -13.98 0.60 11.54
N LEU A 475 -13.68 -0.64 11.16
CA LEU A 475 -13.06 -1.00 9.89
C LEU A 475 -14.13 -1.36 8.85
N GLY A 476 -13.90 -1.01 7.58
CA GLY A 476 -14.87 -1.21 6.50
C GLY A 476 -14.81 -2.59 5.84
N GLY A 477 -13.68 -3.28 5.95
CA GLY A 477 -13.35 -4.56 5.32
C GLY A 477 -14.16 -5.76 5.84
N GLY A 478 -14.90 -5.61 6.94
CA GLY A 478 -15.82 -6.61 7.47
C GLY A 478 -16.93 -7.02 6.49
N PHE A 479 -17.12 -6.27 5.40
CA PHE A 479 -18.05 -6.67 4.34
C PHE A 479 -17.71 -8.01 3.70
N LEU A 480 -16.42 -8.37 3.63
CA LEU A 480 -15.98 -9.62 2.99
C LEU A 480 -16.51 -10.82 3.78
N THR A 481 -16.26 -10.84 5.09
CA THR A 481 -16.75 -11.89 5.99
C THR A 481 -18.27 -11.84 6.15
N TYR A 482 -18.88 -10.66 6.06
CA TYR A 482 -20.34 -10.50 6.00
C TYR A 482 -20.94 -11.18 4.76
N LEU A 483 -20.43 -10.90 3.55
CA LEU A 483 -20.90 -11.52 2.31
C LEU A 483 -20.73 -13.04 2.32
N ILE A 484 -19.62 -13.54 2.88
CA ILE A 484 -19.40 -14.97 3.12
C ILE A 484 -20.48 -15.52 4.05
N SER A 485 -20.71 -14.91 5.22
CA SER A 485 -21.70 -15.39 6.18
C SER A 485 -23.13 -15.40 5.60
N LEU A 486 -23.51 -14.36 4.86
CA LEU A 486 -24.82 -14.28 4.21
C LEU A 486 -24.98 -15.39 3.16
N SER A 487 -23.95 -15.60 2.33
CA SER A 487 -23.95 -16.67 1.32
C SER A 487 -24.03 -18.04 1.99
N MET A 488 -23.29 -18.27 3.07
CA MET A 488 -23.30 -19.52 3.83
C MET A 488 -24.71 -19.85 4.34
N LEU A 489 -25.46 -18.86 4.84
CA LEU A 489 -26.82 -19.07 5.32
C LEU A 489 -27.78 -19.48 4.18
N ILE A 490 -27.71 -18.79 3.04
CA ILE A 490 -28.52 -19.11 1.85
C ILE A 490 -28.14 -20.50 1.32
N SER A 491 -26.85 -20.80 1.25
CA SER A 491 -26.31 -22.10 0.86
C SER A 491 -26.73 -23.22 1.78
N TRP A 492 -26.76 -22.99 3.09
CA TRP A 492 -27.22 -23.99 4.05
C TRP A 492 -28.70 -24.30 3.88
N PHE A 493 -29.53 -23.27 3.72
CA PHE A 493 -30.94 -23.45 3.45
C PHE A 493 -31.18 -24.24 2.16
N SER A 494 -30.49 -23.88 1.08
CA SER A 494 -30.58 -24.59 -0.21
C SER A 494 -30.07 -26.04 -0.13
N TYR A 495 -28.95 -26.27 0.57
CA TYR A 495 -28.43 -27.61 0.85
C TYR A 495 -29.45 -28.49 1.55
N ARG A 496 -30.16 -27.96 2.55
CA ARG A 496 -31.16 -28.72 3.33
C ARG A 496 -32.41 -29.06 2.55
N ILE A 497 -32.87 -28.16 1.68
CA ILE A 497 -33.95 -28.46 0.75
C ILE A 497 -33.50 -29.57 -0.22
N ALA A 498 -32.32 -29.43 -0.80
CA ALA A 498 -31.82 -30.39 -1.77
C ALA A 498 -31.51 -31.76 -1.13
N SER A 499 -30.95 -31.81 0.08
CA SER A 499 -30.67 -33.05 0.83
C SER A 499 -31.94 -33.81 1.19
N LYS A 500 -33.04 -33.12 1.48
CA LYS A 500 -34.34 -33.74 1.74
C LYS A 500 -34.89 -34.49 0.50
N HIS A 501 -34.70 -33.94 -0.69
CA HIS A 501 -35.27 -34.51 -1.92
C HIS A 501 -34.33 -35.48 -2.64
N CYS A 502 -33.01 -35.25 -2.55
CA CYS A 502 -32.01 -35.98 -3.35
C CYS A 502 -31.09 -36.87 -2.49
N GLY A 503 -31.16 -36.78 -1.16
CA GLY A 503 -30.26 -37.48 -0.23
C GLY A 503 -29.01 -36.68 0.12
N LEU A 504 -28.49 -36.84 1.35
CA LEU A 504 -27.42 -36.03 1.94
C LEU A 504 -26.13 -36.02 1.11
N GLN A 505 -25.70 -37.17 0.59
CA GLN A 505 -24.45 -37.32 -0.17
C GLN A 505 -24.63 -37.14 -1.69
N SER A 506 -25.79 -36.65 -2.14
CA SER A 506 -26.03 -36.48 -3.58
C SER A 506 -25.27 -35.27 -4.15
N VAL A 507 -24.84 -35.38 -5.40
CA VAL A 507 -24.22 -34.26 -6.13
C VAL A 507 -25.18 -33.07 -6.23
N LYS A 508 -26.50 -33.31 -6.27
CA LYS A 508 -27.53 -32.27 -6.31
C LYS A 508 -27.59 -31.48 -4.99
N SER A 509 -27.46 -32.16 -3.85
CA SER A 509 -27.39 -31.52 -2.54
C SER A 509 -26.13 -30.68 -2.40
N LEU A 510 -24.98 -31.24 -2.80
CA LEU A 510 -23.72 -30.51 -2.85
C LEU A 510 -23.84 -29.25 -3.74
N ALA A 511 -24.46 -29.36 -4.92
CA ALA A 511 -24.72 -28.22 -5.80
C ALA A 511 -25.62 -27.16 -5.13
N GLY A 512 -26.62 -27.58 -4.35
CA GLY A 512 -27.46 -26.69 -3.55
C GLY A 512 -26.65 -25.86 -2.53
N TYR A 513 -25.58 -26.43 -1.95
CA TYR A 513 -24.67 -25.67 -1.10
C TYR A 513 -23.72 -24.76 -1.91
N LEU A 514 -23.14 -25.27 -3.00
CA LEU A 514 -22.08 -24.58 -3.73
C LEU A 514 -22.60 -23.40 -4.55
N ILE A 515 -23.75 -23.51 -5.21
CA ILE A 515 -24.26 -22.49 -6.15
C ILE A 515 -24.45 -21.14 -5.45
N PRO A 516 -25.12 -21.04 -4.28
CA PRO A 516 -25.29 -19.75 -3.61
C PRO A 516 -23.99 -19.20 -3.00
N MET A 517 -22.94 -20.02 -2.84
CA MET A 517 -21.61 -19.56 -2.42
C MET A 517 -20.83 -18.87 -3.56
N ILE A 518 -21.14 -19.16 -4.83
CA ILE A 518 -20.34 -18.71 -5.97
C ILE A 518 -20.07 -17.19 -5.95
N PRO A 519 -21.06 -16.30 -5.72
CA PRO A 519 -20.80 -14.86 -5.76
C PRO A 519 -19.76 -14.38 -4.74
N SER A 520 -19.88 -14.80 -3.47
CA SER A 520 -18.94 -14.39 -2.42
C SER A 520 -17.57 -15.04 -2.60
N LEU A 521 -17.51 -16.29 -3.05
CA LEU A 521 -16.24 -16.97 -3.31
C LEU A 521 -15.51 -16.40 -4.52
N LEU A 522 -16.24 -16.07 -5.60
CA LEU A 522 -15.65 -15.42 -6.77
C LEU A 522 -15.02 -14.08 -6.40
N TYR A 523 -15.71 -13.29 -5.57
CA TYR A 523 -15.14 -12.06 -5.01
C TYR A 523 -13.92 -12.31 -4.13
N SER A 524 -13.98 -13.31 -3.25
CA SER A 524 -12.87 -13.67 -2.35
C SER A 524 -11.63 -14.12 -3.13
N VAL A 525 -11.81 -14.88 -4.22
CA VAL A 525 -10.72 -15.29 -5.13
C VAL A 525 -10.18 -14.10 -5.91
N TYR A 526 -11.06 -13.24 -6.43
CA TYR A 526 -10.67 -12.02 -7.16
C TYR A 526 -9.83 -11.08 -6.28
N TYR A 527 -10.36 -10.70 -5.12
CA TYR A 527 -9.66 -9.80 -4.19
C TYR A 527 -8.42 -10.47 -3.59
N GLY A 528 -8.50 -11.76 -3.25
CA GLY A 528 -7.36 -12.48 -2.68
C GLY A 528 -6.23 -12.74 -3.65
N GLY A 529 -6.53 -13.07 -4.91
CA GLY A 529 -5.52 -13.16 -5.96
C GLY A 529 -4.81 -11.82 -6.18
N PHE A 530 -5.58 -10.73 -6.20
CA PHE A 530 -5.06 -9.37 -6.27
C PHE A 530 -4.15 -9.03 -5.08
N LEU A 531 -4.58 -9.32 -3.85
CA LEU A 531 -3.80 -9.08 -2.62
C LEU A 531 -2.48 -9.87 -2.63
N VAL A 532 -2.51 -11.15 -3.01
CA VAL A 532 -1.31 -11.99 -3.12
C VAL A 532 -0.35 -11.43 -4.17
N GLN A 533 -0.86 -11.05 -5.34
CA GLN A 533 -0.02 -10.49 -6.40
C GLN A 533 0.63 -9.17 -5.97
N PHE A 534 -0.12 -8.26 -5.37
CA PHE A 534 0.41 -7.02 -4.80
C PHE A 534 1.52 -7.31 -3.78
N LEU A 535 1.31 -8.27 -2.87
CA LEU A 535 2.29 -8.61 -1.84
C LEU A 535 3.53 -9.28 -2.41
N ILE A 536 3.40 -10.18 -3.39
CA ILE A 536 4.55 -10.78 -4.10
C ILE A 536 5.45 -9.67 -4.68
N GLU A 537 4.86 -8.68 -5.34
CA GLU A 537 5.59 -7.53 -5.88
C GLU A 537 6.28 -6.72 -4.78
N LYS A 538 5.56 -6.38 -3.71
CA LYS A 538 6.10 -5.56 -2.60
C LYS A 538 7.16 -6.29 -1.77
N MET A 539 7.07 -7.62 -1.62
CA MET A 539 8.03 -8.37 -0.80
C MET A 539 9.44 -8.37 -1.41
N GLY A 540 9.58 -8.25 -2.73
CA GLY A 540 10.88 -8.05 -3.37
C GLY A 540 11.47 -6.65 -3.20
N MET A 541 10.77 -5.74 -2.51
CA MET A 541 11.16 -4.34 -2.29
C MET A 541 11.14 -3.93 -0.81
N MET A 542 11.02 -4.89 0.12
CA MET A 542 10.76 -4.58 1.54
C MET A 542 11.95 -3.93 2.28
N GLY A 543 13.15 -3.91 1.67
CA GLY A 543 14.40 -3.56 2.33
C GLY A 543 15.18 -4.78 2.82
N SER A 544 16.46 -4.61 3.13
CA SER A 544 17.25 -5.67 3.75
C SER A 544 16.98 -5.71 5.24
N LEU A 545 16.53 -6.86 5.74
CA LEU A 545 16.43 -7.14 7.18
C LEU A 545 17.71 -7.85 7.65
N PRO A 546 18.16 -7.62 8.90
CA PRO A 546 19.36 -8.27 9.41
C PRO A 546 19.27 -9.80 9.40
N ARG A 547 20.40 -10.45 9.08
CA ARG A 547 20.58 -11.91 9.16
C ARG A 547 20.61 -12.40 10.61
N PRO A 548 20.23 -13.67 10.88
CA PRO A 548 19.79 -14.69 9.92
C PRO A 548 18.30 -14.59 9.53
N PHE A 549 17.50 -13.85 10.30
CA PHE A 549 16.04 -13.84 10.13
C PHE A 549 15.60 -13.22 8.80
N GLY A 550 16.27 -12.15 8.35
CA GLY A 550 15.93 -11.45 7.11
C GLY A 550 15.94 -12.32 5.84
N TYR A 551 16.63 -13.47 5.86
CA TYR A 551 16.63 -14.42 4.74
C TYR A 551 15.30 -15.16 4.56
N PHE A 552 14.54 -15.37 5.65
CA PHE A 552 13.31 -16.17 5.64
C PHE A 552 12.02 -15.33 5.53
N VAL A 553 12.09 -14.04 5.85
CA VAL A 553 10.90 -13.21 6.06
C VAL A 553 10.05 -13.09 4.80
N GLN A 554 10.63 -12.81 3.63
CA GLN A 554 9.86 -12.64 2.39
C GLN A 554 9.07 -13.91 2.05
N ASP A 555 9.73 -15.07 2.05
CA ASP A 555 9.11 -16.37 1.77
C ASP A 555 8.03 -16.72 2.80
N ALA A 556 8.29 -16.49 4.09
CA ALA A 556 7.32 -16.73 5.15
C ALA A 556 6.09 -15.82 5.03
N VAL A 557 6.26 -14.54 4.72
CA VAL A 557 5.15 -13.58 4.55
C VAL A 557 4.29 -13.97 3.35
N VAL A 558 4.89 -14.26 2.18
CA VAL A 558 4.13 -14.71 1.00
C VAL A 558 3.37 -16.00 1.28
N ALA A 559 4.00 -16.97 1.96
CA ALA A 559 3.36 -18.23 2.34
C ALA A 559 2.18 -18.01 3.31
N ALA A 560 2.35 -17.15 4.32
CA ALA A 560 1.31 -16.83 5.30
C ALA A 560 0.10 -16.18 4.64
N VAL A 561 0.32 -15.24 3.71
CA VAL A 561 -0.73 -14.53 2.98
C VAL A 561 -1.48 -15.48 2.06
N ILE A 562 -0.77 -16.32 1.29
CA ILE A 562 -1.43 -17.36 0.47
C ILE A 562 -2.22 -18.32 1.35
N GLY A 563 -1.71 -18.66 2.54
CA GLY A 563 -2.42 -19.44 3.54
C GLY A 563 -3.72 -18.80 4.02
N LEU A 564 -3.66 -17.51 4.36
CA LEU A 564 -4.82 -16.73 4.77
C LEU A 564 -5.87 -16.67 3.64
N VAL A 565 -5.43 -16.37 2.41
CA VAL A 565 -6.28 -16.28 1.23
C VAL A 565 -6.87 -17.65 0.86
N THR A 566 -6.11 -18.73 0.98
CA THR A 566 -6.64 -20.07 0.76
C THR A 566 -7.70 -20.39 1.83
N GLY A 567 -7.44 -20.02 3.08
CA GLY A 567 -8.33 -20.19 4.21
C GLY A 567 -9.68 -19.49 4.02
N TRP A 568 -9.71 -18.23 3.59
CA TRP A 568 -10.99 -17.54 3.37
C TRP A 568 -11.77 -18.01 2.13
N CYS A 569 -11.10 -18.65 1.16
CA CYS A 569 -11.69 -19.07 -0.11
C CYS A 569 -12.26 -20.47 0.02
N VAL A 570 -11.59 -21.34 0.77
CA VAL A 570 -11.95 -22.75 0.91
C VAL A 570 -12.60 -23.02 2.26
N GLY A 571 -12.28 -22.24 3.30
CA GLY A 571 -12.89 -22.33 4.63
C GLY A 571 -14.42 -22.40 4.61
N PRO A 572 -15.13 -21.49 3.92
CA PRO A 572 -16.60 -21.50 3.87
C PRO A 572 -17.18 -22.75 3.22
N LEU A 573 -16.40 -23.50 2.44
CA LEU A 573 -16.81 -24.74 1.79
C LEU A 573 -16.66 -25.96 2.70
N LEU A 574 -15.76 -25.91 3.68
CA LEU A 574 -15.42 -27.07 4.52
C LEU A 574 -16.60 -27.69 5.28
N PRO A 575 -17.62 -26.94 5.75
CA PRO A 575 -18.73 -27.55 6.47
C PRO A 575 -19.34 -28.75 5.74
N VAL A 576 -19.61 -28.58 4.44
CA VAL A 576 -20.22 -29.61 3.60
C VAL A 576 -19.17 -30.35 2.77
N VAL A 577 -18.25 -29.65 2.09
CA VAL A 577 -17.30 -30.28 1.15
C VAL A 577 -16.19 -31.05 1.88
N GLY A 578 -15.92 -30.70 3.14
CA GLY A 578 -14.78 -31.21 3.90
C GLY A 578 -14.73 -32.73 4.05
N HIS A 579 -15.86 -33.44 3.97
CA HIS A 579 -15.87 -34.91 4.04
C HIS A 579 -15.25 -35.57 2.80
N TRP A 580 -15.41 -34.97 1.62
CA TRP A 580 -14.77 -35.45 0.39
C TRP A 580 -13.28 -35.11 0.38
N LEU A 581 -12.94 -33.89 0.81
CA LEU A 581 -11.57 -33.37 0.76
C LEU A 581 -10.67 -33.92 1.88
N GLY A 582 -11.23 -34.25 3.04
CA GLY A 582 -10.50 -34.77 4.20
C GLY A 582 -10.06 -36.24 4.10
N ARG A 583 -10.09 -36.85 2.91
CA ARG A 583 -9.63 -38.24 2.74
C ARG A 583 -8.11 -38.30 2.83
N SER A 584 -7.57 -39.34 3.48
CA SER A 584 -6.12 -39.52 3.64
C SER A 584 -5.37 -39.55 2.30
N SER A 585 -5.96 -40.14 1.25
CA SER A 585 -5.39 -40.14 -0.11
C SER A 585 -5.29 -38.74 -0.72
N VAL A 586 -6.27 -37.86 -0.47
CA VAL A 586 -6.24 -36.46 -0.94
C VAL A 586 -5.17 -35.69 -0.18
N LEU A 587 -5.09 -35.85 1.14
CA LEU A 587 -4.05 -35.21 1.96
C LEU A 587 -2.65 -35.63 1.52
N GLN A 588 -2.43 -36.93 1.29
CA GLN A 588 -1.18 -37.47 0.77
C GLN A 588 -0.85 -36.88 -0.61
N CYS A 589 -1.82 -36.83 -1.52
CA CYS A 589 -1.63 -36.21 -2.84
C CYS A 589 -1.21 -34.75 -2.72
N LEU A 590 -1.88 -33.95 -1.88
CA LEU A 590 -1.54 -32.54 -1.66
C LEU A 590 -0.12 -32.37 -1.10
N VAL A 591 0.27 -33.20 -0.12
CA VAL A 591 1.63 -33.17 0.44
C VAL A 591 2.68 -33.53 -0.63
N GLN A 592 2.42 -34.53 -1.47
CA GLN A 592 3.32 -34.90 -2.56
C GLN A 592 3.43 -33.78 -3.61
N VAL A 593 2.32 -33.15 -3.96
CA VAL A 593 2.30 -31.97 -4.85
C VAL A 593 3.08 -30.82 -4.24
N THR A 594 2.93 -30.54 -2.94
CA THR A 594 3.73 -29.53 -2.23
C THR A 594 5.21 -29.84 -2.32
N ILE A 595 5.64 -31.06 -1.96
CA ILE A 595 7.06 -31.44 -1.97
C ILE A 595 7.63 -31.30 -3.38
N LEU A 596 6.90 -31.76 -4.40
CA LEU A 596 7.29 -31.62 -5.80
C LEU A 596 7.38 -30.15 -6.22
N ALA A 597 6.41 -29.32 -5.84
CA ALA A 597 6.40 -27.89 -6.15
C ALA A 597 7.58 -27.15 -5.49
N LEU A 598 7.91 -27.48 -4.24
CA LEU A 598 9.07 -26.91 -3.54
C LEU A 598 10.39 -27.31 -4.23
N ALA A 599 10.53 -28.58 -4.61
CA ALA A 599 11.69 -29.07 -5.32
C ALA A 599 11.84 -28.41 -6.70
N LEU A 600 10.75 -28.33 -7.48
CA LEU A 600 10.74 -27.65 -8.77
C LEU A 600 11.07 -26.17 -8.63
N SER A 601 10.44 -25.47 -7.68
CA SER A 601 10.68 -24.03 -7.46
C SER A 601 12.13 -23.73 -7.13
N SER A 602 12.82 -24.61 -6.38
CA SER A 602 14.25 -24.43 -6.04
C SER A 602 15.19 -24.37 -7.25
N GLN A 603 14.75 -24.82 -8.43
CA GLN A 603 15.53 -24.79 -9.67
C GLN A 603 15.39 -23.47 -10.45
N PHE A 604 14.39 -22.64 -10.12
CA PHE A 604 14.14 -21.39 -10.84
C PHE A 604 14.99 -20.26 -10.26
N PHE A 605 15.56 -19.46 -11.15
CA PHE A 605 16.27 -18.24 -10.76
C PHE A 605 15.25 -17.17 -10.31
N PRO A 606 15.46 -16.49 -9.17
CA PRO A 606 14.46 -15.61 -8.55
C PRO A 606 14.19 -14.30 -9.31
N TYR A 607 15.08 -13.87 -10.21
CA TYR A 607 15.02 -12.54 -10.84
C TYR A 607 14.93 -12.59 -12.35
N SER A 608 14.41 -11.53 -12.96
CA SER A 608 14.39 -11.32 -14.41
C SER A 608 14.46 -9.83 -14.72
N VAL A 609 14.48 -9.45 -16.00
CA VAL A 609 14.39 -8.03 -16.41
C VAL A 609 13.03 -7.42 -16.02
N ASP A 610 12.00 -8.26 -15.87
CA ASP A 610 10.66 -7.84 -15.49
C ASP A 610 10.41 -7.88 -13.97
N ALA A 611 11.31 -8.54 -13.23
CA ALA A 611 11.33 -8.62 -11.77
C ALA A 611 12.79 -8.53 -11.28
N PRO A 612 13.41 -7.34 -11.37
CA PRO A 612 14.85 -7.20 -11.16
C PRO A 612 15.23 -7.28 -9.69
N LYS A 613 16.42 -7.84 -9.41
CA LYS A 613 17.10 -7.65 -8.13
C LYS A 613 17.48 -6.19 -8.02
N ARG A 614 17.13 -5.56 -6.91
CA ARG A 614 17.42 -4.15 -6.67
C ARG A 614 18.69 -3.99 -5.86
N VAL A 615 19.57 -3.15 -6.35
CA VAL A 615 20.85 -2.82 -5.73
C VAL A 615 21.00 -1.31 -5.74
N VAL A 616 21.36 -0.73 -4.61
CA VAL A 616 21.72 0.69 -4.53
C VAL A 616 23.23 0.79 -4.61
N LEU A 617 23.72 1.66 -5.49
CA LEU A 617 25.13 1.96 -5.68
C LEU A 617 25.37 3.45 -5.41
N GLN A 618 26.08 3.76 -4.34
CA GLN A 618 26.54 5.11 -4.05
C GLN A 618 28.03 5.21 -4.37
N HIS A 619 28.41 6.16 -5.22
CA HIS A 619 29.81 6.55 -5.38
C HIS A 619 30.09 7.73 -4.46
N THR A 620 30.74 7.44 -3.34
CA THR A 620 31.04 8.46 -2.31
C THR A 620 32.38 9.13 -2.59
N PHE A 621 32.41 10.45 -2.49
CA PHE A 621 33.61 11.28 -2.42
C PHE A 621 33.62 12.00 -1.08
N ALA A 622 34.55 11.63 -0.20
CA ALA A 622 34.78 12.37 1.03
C ALA A 622 35.63 13.62 0.73
N THR A 623 35.10 14.80 1.02
CA THR A 623 35.71 16.09 0.65
C THR A 623 36.10 16.89 1.88
N VAL A 624 37.12 17.74 1.71
CA VAL A 624 37.53 18.75 2.68
C VAL A 624 37.70 20.07 1.96
N GLY A 625 36.87 21.06 2.30
CA GLY A 625 36.83 22.33 1.57
C GLY A 625 36.27 22.16 0.16
N SER A 626 36.66 23.07 -0.74
CA SER A 626 36.05 23.21 -2.08
C SER A 626 36.78 22.46 -3.19
N ASP A 627 37.98 21.93 -2.97
CA ASP A 627 38.85 21.42 -4.04
C ASP A 627 39.56 20.08 -3.71
N LYS A 628 39.46 19.59 -2.47
CA LYS A 628 40.19 18.40 -2.02
C LYS A 628 39.29 17.20 -1.74
N ILE A 629 39.67 16.07 -2.31
CA ILE A 629 39.08 14.75 -2.05
C ILE A 629 40.03 13.95 -1.17
N VAL A 630 39.52 13.49 -0.03
CA VAL A 630 40.28 12.69 0.95
C VAL A 630 40.22 11.21 0.62
N SER A 631 39.05 10.72 0.23
CA SER A 631 38.84 9.31 -0.13
C SER A 631 37.66 9.16 -1.08
N SER A 632 37.65 8.08 -1.85
CA SER A 632 36.52 7.70 -2.69
C SER A 632 36.19 6.21 -2.51
N SER A 633 34.90 5.87 -2.61
CA SER A 633 34.43 4.49 -2.48
C SER A 633 33.18 4.20 -3.30
N TYR A 634 33.03 2.95 -3.73
CA TYR A 634 31.77 2.38 -4.15
C TYR A 634 31.10 1.71 -2.97
N ASP A 635 29.96 2.23 -2.55
CA ASP A 635 29.14 1.73 -1.46
C ASP A 635 27.90 1.06 -2.06
N PHE A 636 27.64 -0.19 -1.70
CA PHE A 636 26.52 -0.97 -2.20
C PHE A 636 25.55 -1.31 -1.07
N ALA A 637 24.25 -1.31 -1.36
CA ALA A 637 23.22 -1.86 -0.48
C ALA A 637 22.27 -2.80 -1.25
N VAL A 638 21.88 -3.92 -0.64
CA VAL A 638 20.79 -4.77 -1.14
C VAL A 638 19.50 -4.46 -0.39
N VAL A 639 18.36 -4.61 -1.07
CA VAL A 639 17.03 -4.31 -0.50
C VAL A 639 16.10 -5.53 -0.47
N ASP A 640 16.67 -6.73 -0.52
CA ASP A 640 15.93 -8.01 -0.49
C ASP A 640 16.72 -9.13 0.22
N ALA A 641 16.15 -10.35 0.28
CA ALA A 641 16.68 -11.50 1.00
C ALA A 641 18.05 -12.02 0.50
N ASN A 642 18.34 -11.91 -0.79
CA ASN A 642 19.51 -12.55 -1.38
C ASN A 642 20.76 -11.65 -1.21
N SER A 643 21.79 -12.18 -0.54
CA SER A 643 23.04 -11.48 -0.22
C SER A 643 23.81 -10.90 -1.41
N PHE A 644 24.80 -10.05 -1.09
CA PHE A 644 25.93 -9.73 -1.96
C PHE A 644 26.69 -10.96 -2.47
N SER A 645 26.91 -11.98 -1.63
CA SER A 645 27.53 -13.23 -2.09
C SER A 645 26.75 -13.87 -3.23
N PHE A 646 25.42 -13.90 -3.14
CA PHE A 646 24.56 -14.29 -4.25
C PHE A 646 24.70 -13.36 -5.46
N LEU A 647 24.63 -12.04 -5.27
CA LEU A 647 24.72 -11.06 -6.35
C LEU A 647 26.01 -11.20 -7.15
N PHE A 648 27.16 -11.14 -6.47
CA PHE A 648 28.48 -11.17 -7.10
C PHE A 648 28.83 -12.54 -7.68
N LYS A 649 28.40 -13.65 -7.04
CA LYS A 649 28.52 -15.00 -7.63
C LYS A 649 27.82 -15.10 -8.99
N ASN A 650 26.69 -14.40 -9.16
CA ASN A 650 25.92 -14.39 -10.42
C ASN A 650 26.25 -13.19 -11.33
N ALA A 651 27.18 -12.32 -10.95
CA ALA A 651 27.65 -11.17 -11.73
C ALA A 651 29.19 -11.17 -11.82
N PRO A 652 29.78 -12.06 -12.64
CA PRO A 652 31.23 -12.26 -12.69
C PRO A 652 32.00 -11.05 -13.27
N GLU A 653 31.40 -10.31 -14.21
CA GLU A 653 32.01 -9.10 -14.79
C GLU A 653 32.14 -7.98 -13.76
N ALA A 654 31.08 -7.70 -12.99
CA ALA A 654 31.11 -6.77 -11.86
C ALA A 654 32.10 -7.20 -10.78
N SER A 655 32.14 -8.50 -10.46
CA SER A 655 33.09 -9.05 -9.48
C SER A 655 34.54 -8.84 -9.92
N LYS A 656 34.83 -9.03 -11.21
CA LYS A 656 36.15 -8.78 -11.80
C LYS A 656 36.51 -7.30 -11.77
N PHE A 657 35.54 -6.42 -12.07
CA PHE A 657 35.76 -4.97 -12.02
C PHE A 657 36.15 -4.51 -10.60
N LEU A 658 35.47 -5.04 -9.58
CA LEU A 658 35.72 -4.71 -8.17
C LEU A 658 36.90 -5.48 -7.56
N GLY A 659 37.58 -6.34 -8.32
CA GLY A 659 38.71 -7.13 -7.82
C GLY A 659 38.32 -8.16 -6.74
N ILE A 660 37.07 -8.62 -6.72
CA ILE A 660 36.57 -9.58 -5.72
C ILE A 660 37.13 -10.97 -6.06
N SER A 661 38.12 -11.44 -5.29
CA SER A 661 38.59 -12.82 -5.36
C SER A 661 37.49 -13.80 -4.87
N SER A 662 37.55 -15.07 -5.29
CA SER A 662 36.49 -16.07 -5.06
C SER A 662 36.19 -16.30 -3.57
N GLY A 663 35.25 -15.53 -3.02
CA GLY A 663 34.71 -15.67 -1.66
C GLY A 663 34.64 -14.33 -0.92
N LEU A 664 33.48 -13.66 -0.96
CA LEU A 664 33.18 -12.58 -0.02
C LEU A 664 32.89 -13.20 1.36
N SER A 665 33.72 -12.90 2.37
CA SER A 665 33.44 -13.24 3.77
C SER A 665 32.30 -12.38 4.30
N GLU A 666 31.41 -12.97 5.13
CA GLU A 666 30.33 -12.22 5.78
C GLU A 666 30.86 -11.16 6.77
N GLU A 667 32.11 -11.27 7.22
CA GLU A 667 32.77 -10.28 8.09
C GLU A 667 33.06 -8.95 7.36
N ASN A 668 32.99 -8.91 6.03
CA ASN A 668 33.23 -7.69 5.25
C ASN A 668 31.99 -6.76 5.19
N TYR A 669 30.84 -7.19 5.69
CA TYR A 669 29.63 -6.36 5.74
C TYR A 669 29.75 -5.33 6.88
N ASN A 670 30.20 -4.12 6.54
CA ASN A 670 30.19 -2.99 7.46
C ASN A 670 28.92 -2.16 7.22
N SER A 671 28.03 -2.18 8.21
CA SER A 671 26.88 -1.25 8.27
C SER A 671 27.32 -0.01 9.04
N ASP A 672 27.89 0.95 8.33
CA ASP A 672 28.02 2.31 8.87
C ASP A 672 26.85 3.14 8.33
N GLY A 673 25.78 3.25 9.13
CA GLY A 673 24.58 4.01 8.78
C GLY A 673 24.87 5.48 8.45
N GLY A 674 26.02 6.02 8.87
CA GLY A 674 26.50 7.34 8.46
C GLY A 674 26.80 7.46 6.96
N THR A 675 27.08 6.33 6.27
CA THR A 675 27.42 6.31 4.84
C THR A 675 26.20 6.65 3.96
N TRP A 676 24.99 6.31 4.39
CA TRP A 676 23.75 6.46 3.61
C TRP A 676 22.93 7.69 4.00
N VAL A 677 23.51 8.64 4.74
CA VAL A 677 22.81 9.86 5.21
C VAL A 677 22.23 10.67 4.06
N ALA A 678 22.84 10.63 2.87
CA ALA A 678 22.31 11.26 1.66
C ALA A 678 20.91 10.77 1.26
N LEU A 679 20.56 9.53 1.63
CA LEU A 679 19.25 8.91 1.40
C LEU A 679 18.31 9.03 2.61
N PHE A 680 18.63 9.86 3.61
CA PHE A 680 17.71 10.11 4.72
C PHE A 680 16.34 10.58 4.19
N PRO A 681 15.22 10.08 4.76
CA PRO A 681 15.08 9.19 5.91
C PRO A 681 14.95 7.70 5.58
N VAL A 682 15.23 7.24 4.36
CA VAL A 682 15.16 5.79 4.04
C VAL A 682 16.49 5.06 4.22
N SER A 683 17.48 5.72 4.82
CA SER A 683 18.78 5.13 5.12
C SER A 683 18.68 3.84 5.96
N PHE A 684 17.63 3.69 6.78
CA PHE A 684 17.37 2.49 7.57
C PHE A 684 17.05 1.24 6.73
N LEU A 685 16.67 1.37 5.46
CA LEU A 685 16.40 0.23 4.57
C LEU A 685 17.68 -0.49 4.10
N PHE A 686 18.85 0.11 4.34
CA PHE A 686 20.16 -0.35 3.85
C PHE A 686 20.98 -0.98 4.98
N SER A 687 20.39 -1.92 5.70
CA SER A 687 21.05 -2.57 6.84
C SER A 687 22.24 -3.44 6.40
N GLU A 688 22.15 -4.08 5.24
CA GLU A 688 23.25 -4.81 4.60
C GLU A 688 23.95 -3.93 3.55
N SER A 689 25.15 -3.43 3.89
CA SER A 689 25.98 -2.65 2.97
C SER A 689 27.42 -3.16 2.85
N LEU A 690 28.04 -2.87 1.70
CA LEU A 690 29.43 -3.23 1.39
C LEU A 690 30.15 -2.04 0.76
N LYS A 691 31.42 -1.83 1.14
CA LYS A 691 32.23 -0.68 0.72
C LYS A 691 33.50 -1.12 0.02
N PHE A 692 33.76 -0.56 -1.16
CA PHE A 692 34.97 -0.80 -1.94
C PHE A 692 35.73 0.51 -2.17
N PRO A 693 36.96 0.67 -1.63
CA PRO A 693 37.79 1.83 -1.91
C PRO A 693 38.10 1.97 -3.41
N THR A 694 38.15 3.20 -3.91
CA THR A 694 38.52 3.50 -5.30
C THR A 694 39.34 4.80 -5.39
N GLU A 695 40.03 5.01 -6.51
CA GLU A 695 40.76 6.25 -6.77
C GLU A 695 39.81 7.38 -7.19
N GLY A 696 39.83 8.50 -6.47
CA GLY A 696 38.94 9.65 -6.71
C GLY A 696 39.39 10.64 -7.80
N SER A 697 40.36 10.27 -8.65
CA SER A 697 41.18 11.25 -9.40
C SER A 697 40.49 11.95 -10.58
N LYS A 698 39.36 11.44 -11.09
CA LYS A 698 38.71 11.98 -12.31
C LYS A 698 37.49 12.88 -12.08
N ILE A 699 37.01 13.04 -10.84
CA ILE A 699 35.82 13.88 -10.58
C ILE A 699 36.14 15.37 -10.59
N LEU A 700 37.37 15.75 -10.22
CA LEU A 700 37.84 17.15 -10.24
C LEU A 700 37.96 17.73 -11.65
N SER A 701 37.99 16.89 -12.70
CA SER A 701 37.92 17.39 -14.08
C SER A 701 36.50 17.78 -14.49
N HIS A 702 35.48 17.30 -13.77
CA HIS A 702 34.07 17.57 -14.05
C HIS A 702 33.54 18.72 -13.18
N TYR A 703 34.02 18.84 -11.93
CA TYR A 703 33.59 19.87 -10.99
C TYR A 703 34.75 20.75 -10.56
N ALA A 704 34.64 22.04 -10.87
CA ALA A 704 35.64 23.04 -10.49
C ALA A 704 35.54 23.43 -9.00
N ILE A 705 34.33 23.37 -8.43
CA ILE A 705 34.06 23.71 -7.03
C ILE A 705 33.18 22.62 -6.44
N LEU A 706 33.67 21.95 -5.40
CA LEU A 706 32.94 20.93 -4.66
C LEU A 706 32.02 21.56 -3.59
N PRO A 707 30.95 20.86 -3.20
CA PRO A 707 30.08 21.33 -2.13
C PRO A 707 30.84 21.49 -0.82
N HIS A 708 30.66 22.62 -0.16
CA HIS A 708 31.32 22.92 1.11
C HIS A 708 30.54 23.91 1.96
N VAL A 709 30.91 23.99 3.24
CA VAL A 709 30.37 24.99 4.18
C VAL A 709 31.47 25.93 4.61
N SER A 710 31.14 27.23 4.64
CA SER A 710 31.96 28.28 5.22
C SER A 710 31.27 28.93 6.43
N VAL A 711 32.04 29.27 7.45
CA VAL A 711 31.57 30.07 8.60
C VAL A 711 31.70 31.54 8.23
N ARG A 712 30.57 32.28 8.28
CA ARG A 712 30.55 33.71 7.95
C ARG A 712 30.92 34.56 9.16
N ASP A 713 30.18 34.39 10.26
CA ASP A 713 30.40 35.09 11.53
C ASP A 713 29.95 34.21 12.71
N SER A 714 30.58 34.36 13.87
CA SER A 714 30.15 33.74 15.13
C SER A 714 29.80 34.82 16.15
N VAL A 715 28.56 34.87 16.61
CA VAL A 715 28.11 35.84 17.61
C VAL A 715 27.86 35.12 18.93
N LEU A 716 28.55 35.53 19.99
CA LEU A 716 28.27 35.08 21.35
C LEU A 716 27.04 35.86 21.84
N ILE A 717 25.96 35.16 22.19
CA ILE A 717 24.76 35.80 22.74
C ILE A 717 24.95 35.87 24.26
N SER A 718 25.52 36.96 24.79
CA SER A 718 25.51 37.23 26.25
C SER A 718 24.10 37.67 26.65
N GLU A 719 23.38 37.07 27.60
CA GLU A 719 23.72 36.79 29.01
C GLU A 719 23.51 35.31 29.43
N THR A 720 23.26 34.40 28.48
CA THR A 720 22.76 33.02 28.72
C THR A 720 23.77 31.90 28.42
N GLY A 721 24.90 32.20 27.77
CA GLY A 721 25.93 31.21 27.40
C GLY A 721 25.72 30.54 26.04
N HIS A 722 24.69 30.94 25.29
CA HIS A 722 24.42 30.45 23.93
C HIS A 722 25.36 31.06 22.88
N ARG A 723 25.81 30.26 21.92
CA ARG A 723 26.54 30.76 20.73
C ARG A 723 25.71 30.57 19.47
N ARG A 724 25.67 31.59 18.61
CA ARG A 724 25.04 31.50 17.30
C ARG A 724 26.09 31.56 16.19
N LEU A 725 26.07 30.55 15.33
CA LEU A 725 26.97 30.39 14.21
C LEU A 725 26.21 30.72 12.93
N HIS A 726 26.68 31.70 12.16
CA HIS A 726 26.15 31.99 10.83
C HIS A 726 26.97 31.26 9.79
N LEU A 727 26.30 30.39 9.02
CA LEU A 727 26.90 29.46 8.09
C LEU A 727 26.39 29.73 6.67
N GLU A 728 27.23 29.41 5.70
CA GLU A 728 26.91 29.48 4.29
C GLU A 728 27.25 28.14 3.64
N LEU A 729 26.25 27.49 3.06
CA LEU A 729 26.38 26.25 2.30
C LEU A 729 26.49 26.60 0.82
N HIS A 730 27.59 26.16 0.23
CA HIS A 730 27.89 26.28 -1.18
C HIS A 730 27.70 24.91 -1.82
N LEU A 731 26.79 24.81 -2.79
CA LEU A 731 26.53 23.57 -3.54
C LEU A 731 27.54 23.34 -4.69
N GLY A 732 28.42 24.32 -4.93
CA GLY A 732 29.50 24.22 -5.91
C GLY A 732 28.99 24.19 -7.36
N SER A 733 29.78 23.59 -8.24
CA SER A 733 29.46 23.42 -9.67
C SER A 733 28.65 22.16 -9.97
N VAL A 734 28.07 21.52 -8.96
CA VAL A 734 27.34 20.25 -9.10
C VAL A 734 26.00 20.50 -9.83
N GLY A 735 25.75 19.75 -10.89
CA GLY A 735 24.71 20.06 -11.87
C GLY A 735 23.34 19.43 -11.58
N GLU A 736 23.30 18.17 -11.15
CA GLU A 736 22.06 17.37 -11.04
C GLU A 736 21.79 16.98 -9.57
N ILE A 737 21.84 17.97 -8.68
CA ILE A 737 21.60 17.78 -7.25
C ILE A 737 20.16 17.33 -7.02
N TRP A 738 20.00 16.11 -6.50
CA TRP A 738 18.70 15.62 -6.07
C TRP A 738 18.37 16.10 -4.65
N VAL A 739 19.32 15.92 -3.73
CA VAL A 739 19.12 16.20 -2.31
C VAL A 739 20.44 16.56 -1.63
N THR A 740 20.38 17.50 -0.70
CA THR A 740 21.43 17.82 0.27
C THR A 740 20.90 17.54 1.67
N VAL A 741 21.67 16.80 2.46
CA VAL A 741 21.33 16.44 3.84
C VAL A 741 22.35 17.03 4.78
N LEU A 742 21.87 17.76 5.80
CA LEU A 742 22.65 18.28 6.90
C LEU A 742 22.31 17.46 8.15
N ASN A 743 23.32 16.80 8.73
CA ASN A 743 23.17 16.04 9.96
C ASN A 743 24.01 16.69 11.07
N ILE A 744 23.34 17.32 12.04
CA ILE A 744 23.98 18.09 13.11
C ILE A 744 23.95 17.27 14.40
N THR A 745 25.13 16.99 14.96
CA THR A 745 25.30 16.29 16.24
C THR A 745 25.95 17.22 17.25
N GLY A 746 25.46 17.22 18.49
CA GLY A 746 25.98 18.03 19.59
C GLY A 746 24.88 18.85 20.29
N PRO A 747 25.24 19.85 21.11
CA PRO A 747 24.30 20.58 21.96
C PRO A 747 23.52 21.66 21.19
N LEU A 748 22.88 21.28 20.08
CA LEU A 748 22.04 22.17 19.26
C LEU A 748 20.78 22.56 20.06
N SER A 749 20.56 23.85 20.21
CA SER A 749 19.42 24.42 20.94
C SER A 749 18.35 24.97 19.99
N ASN A 750 18.79 25.55 18.87
CA ASN A 750 17.90 26.09 17.85
C ASN A 750 18.62 26.20 16.49
N TRP A 751 17.84 26.45 15.45
CA TRP A 751 18.35 26.66 14.09
C TRP A 751 17.42 27.58 13.29
N SER A 752 17.91 28.09 12.16
CA SER A 752 17.09 28.88 11.24
C SER A 752 16.17 28.04 10.35
N PHE A 753 16.22 26.72 10.47
CA PHE A 753 15.37 25.80 9.72
C PHE A 753 14.04 25.55 10.45
N ALA A 754 13.02 25.08 9.73
CA ALA A 754 11.76 24.55 10.28
C ALA A 754 11.08 25.40 11.38
N ASP A 755 10.68 26.63 11.05
CA ASP A 755 9.94 27.53 11.96
C ASP A 755 10.56 27.70 13.36
N TYR A 756 11.90 27.72 13.44
CA TYR A 756 12.65 27.85 14.71
C TYR A 756 12.36 26.71 15.71
N ARG A 757 11.96 25.54 15.20
CA ARG A 757 11.73 24.33 16.00
C ARG A 757 12.65 23.21 15.52
N LEU A 758 13.35 22.61 16.48
CA LEU A 758 14.13 21.41 16.21
C LEU A 758 13.20 20.21 15.97
N PRO A 759 13.50 19.35 14.98
CA PRO A 759 12.82 18.07 14.83
C PRO A 759 13.19 17.17 16.02
N ALA A 760 12.45 16.07 16.18
CA ALA A 760 12.90 15.05 17.11
C ALA A 760 14.30 14.57 16.71
N PRO A 761 15.22 14.43 17.66
CA PRO A 761 16.56 13.94 17.35
C PRO A 761 16.50 12.48 16.94
N GLU A 762 17.31 12.13 15.95
CA GLU A 762 17.58 10.75 15.54
C GLU A 762 18.80 10.24 16.30
N SER A 763 18.82 8.95 16.63
CA SER A 763 20.01 8.31 17.22
C SER A 763 20.26 6.99 16.51
N PHE A 764 21.45 6.85 15.92
CA PHE A 764 21.86 5.61 15.27
C PHE A 764 22.58 4.71 16.26
N ASN A 765 22.08 3.48 16.49
CA ASN A 765 22.67 2.48 17.40
C ASN A 765 23.02 3.00 18.82
N GLY A 766 22.20 3.89 19.38
CA GLY A 766 22.46 4.49 20.70
C GLY A 766 23.57 5.54 20.72
N GLY A 767 23.99 6.02 19.54
CA GLY A 767 24.89 7.17 19.39
C GLY A 767 24.26 8.49 19.84
N PRO A 768 25.04 9.59 19.86
CA PRO A 768 24.55 10.89 20.28
C PRO A 768 23.37 11.34 19.42
N PRO A 769 22.38 12.04 20.01
CA PRO A 769 21.25 12.56 19.26
C PRO A 769 21.72 13.51 18.16
N SER A 770 21.15 13.35 16.97
CA SER A 770 21.46 14.16 15.80
C SER A 770 20.19 14.74 15.17
N TYR A 771 20.30 15.96 14.64
CA TYR A 771 19.22 16.71 14.03
C TYR A 771 19.46 16.78 12.53
N ILE A 772 18.53 16.22 11.76
CA ILE A 772 18.69 16.05 10.32
C ILE A 772 17.76 17.00 9.57
N CYS A 773 18.33 17.76 8.64
CA CYS A 773 17.63 18.64 7.71
C CYS A 773 17.87 18.16 6.28
N ARG A 774 16.79 17.97 5.51
CA ARG A 774 16.81 17.60 4.11
C ARG A 774 16.44 18.79 3.24
N LEU A 775 17.28 19.08 2.25
CA LEU A 775 17.16 20.18 1.30
C LEU A 775 17.13 19.57 -0.10
N SER A 776 16.24 20.03 -0.98
CA SER A 776 16.11 19.47 -2.34
C SER A 776 16.28 20.56 -3.38
N GLY A 777 16.82 20.19 -4.55
CA GLY A 777 17.06 21.10 -5.67
C GLY A 777 18.46 21.71 -5.69
N SER A 778 18.79 22.35 -6.82
CA SER A 778 20.03 23.11 -7.00
C SER A 778 19.76 24.60 -6.83
N SER A 779 20.77 25.35 -6.39
CA SER A 779 20.69 26.81 -6.28
C SER A 779 21.96 27.43 -6.81
N LYS A 780 21.81 28.54 -7.54
CA LYS A 780 22.93 29.40 -7.94
C LYS A 780 23.38 30.31 -6.80
N ASP A 781 22.48 30.60 -5.88
CA ASP A 781 22.74 31.40 -4.69
C ASP A 781 23.14 30.50 -3.53
N ASN A 782 24.06 30.98 -2.71
CA ASN A 782 24.51 30.26 -1.53
C ASN A 782 23.44 30.25 -0.45
N TRP A 783 23.34 29.13 0.26
CA TRP A 783 22.32 28.95 1.28
C TRP A 783 22.87 29.48 2.60
N THR A 784 22.25 30.53 3.11
CA THR A 784 22.64 31.12 4.40
C THR A 784 21.69 30.65 5.49
N PHE A 785 22.26 30.19 6.61
CA PHE A 785 21.51 29.68 7.74
C PHE A 785 22.28 29.91 9.04
N TRP A 786 21.64 29.68 10.18
CA TRP A 786 22.32 29.75 11.47
C TRP A 786 21.96 28.59 12.37
N LEU A 787 22.92 28.22 13.22
CA LEU A 787 22.78 27.22 14.27
C LEU A 787 23.04 27.88 15.62
N GLU A 788 22.28 27.49 16.64
CA GLU A 788 22.45 27.95 18.02
C GLU A 788 22.80 26.77 18.91
N ALA A 789 23.86 26.91 19.72
CA ALA A 789 24.30 25.87 20.65
C ALA A 789 24.09 26.29 22.11
N ASN A 790 23.79 25.33 22.97
CA ASN A 790 23.55 25.54 24.40
C ASN A 790 24.82 25.93 25.18
N ASN A 791 26.00 25.59 24.68
CA ASN A 791 27.27 25.78 25.37
C ASN A 791 28.42 25.98 24.35
N SER A 792 29.66 26.00 24.84
CA SER A 792 30.87 26.14 24.03
C SER A 792 31.40 24.84 23.42
N GLU A 793 30.72 23.70 23.61
CA GLU A 793 31.14 22.44 23.00
C GLU A 793 30.94 22.47 21.48
N SER A 794 31.78 21.73 20.76
CA SER A 794 31.78 21.71 19.30
C SER A 794 30.51 21.06 18.74
N LEU A 795 29.92 21.67 17.71
CA LEU A 795 28.88 21.05 16.91
C LEU A 795 29.56 20.28 15.77
N ARG A 796 29.22 19.01 15.60
CA ARG A 796 29.60 18.26 14.39
C ARG A 796 28.49 18.41 13.37
N MET A 797 28.82 18.85 12.17
CA MET A 797 27.90 18.89 11.04
C MET A 797 28.43 18.04 9.90
N ASP A 798 27.70 16.98 9.58
CA ASP A 798 27.94 16.19 8.38
C ASP A 798 27.04 16.72 7.25
N VAL A 799 27.63 16.96 6.08
CA VAL A 799 26.96 17.46 4.88
C VAL A 799 27.10 16.43 3.79
N ALA A 800 25.98 15.92 3.31
CA ALA A 800 25.91 14.94 2.22
C ALA A 800 25.13 15.54 1.05
N VAL A 801 25.78 15.73 -0.09
CA VAL A 801 25.16 16.23 -1.33
C VAL A 801 25.09 15.11 -2.35
N LEU A 802 23.87 14.70 -2.70
CA LEU A 802 23.58 13.66 -3.66
C LEU A 802 23.37 14.26 -5.05
N ASP A 803 24.22 13.84 -5.97
CA ASP A 803 24.21 14.21 -7.38
C ASP A 803 23.81 13.00 -8.24
N GLN A 804 22.87 13.20 -9.15
CA GLN A 804 22.40 12.13 -10.03
C GLN A 804 23.40 11.82 -11.15
N TYR A 805 24.32 12.75 -11.43
CA TYR A 805 25.36 12.54 -12.42
C TYR A 805 26.30 11.39 -12.00
N LEU A 806 26.52 10.46 -12.93
CA LEU A 806 27.43 9.33 -12.76
C LEU A 806 28.70 9.55 -13.58
N VAL A 807 29.86 9.46 -12.93
CA VAL A 807 31.15 9.46 -13.63
C VAL A 807 31.34 8.22 -14.51
N ASP A 808 32.16 8.33 -15.55
CA ASP A 808 32.40 7.25 -16.53
C ASP A 808 32.77 5.90 -15.89
N ASP A 809 33.59 5.90 -14.85
CA ASP A 809 34.00 4.66 -14.16
C ASP A 809 32.81 3.99 -13.44
N THR A 810 31.91 4.80 -12.87
CA THR A 810 30.69 4.33 -12.20
C THR A 810 29.64 3.86 -13.22
N GLN A 811 29.54 4.52 -14.37
CA GLN A 811 28.71 4.05 -15.47
C GLN A 811 29.20 2.70 -16.01
N ARG A 812 30.52 2.53 -16.14
CA ARG A 812 31.14 1.24 -16.54
C ARG A 812 30.89 0.14 -15.52
N LEU A 813 31.05 0.43 -14.23
CA LEU A 813 30.71 -0.50 -13.16
C LEU A 813 29.23 -0.88 -13.21
N LYS A 814 28.33 0.10 -13.31
CA LYS A 814 26.88 -0.15 -13.44
C LYS A 814 26.56 -1.07 -14.63
N SER A 815 27.20 -0.82 -15.77
CA SER A 815 27.00 -1.60 -17.00
C SER A 815 27.57 -3.02 -16.96
N SER A 816 28.44 -3.34 -15.99
CA SER A 816 29.00 -4.68 -15.79
C SER A 816 28.07 -5.63 -15.03
N PHE A 817 26.94 -5.13 -14.51
CA PHE A 817 25.91 -5.96 -13.91
C PHE A 817 24.97 -6.53 -14.98
N PRO A 818 24.48 -7.77 -14.79
CA PRO A 818 23.52 -8.37 -15.71
C PRO A 818 22.16 -7.65 -15.63
N SER A 819 21.38 -7.72 -16.72
CA SER A 819 20.10 -7.00 -16.86
C SER A 819 18.99 -7.41 -15.89
N TRP A 820 19.13 -8.53 -15.17
CA TRP A 820 18.21 -8.91 -14.10
C TRP A 820 18.53 -8.19 -12.77
N ALA A 821 19.65 -7.47 -12.67
CA ALA A 821 20.02 -6.65 -11.51
C ALA A 821 19.92 -5.16 -11.88
N ASP A 822 18.92 -4.47 -11.33
CA ASP A 822 18.77 -3.02 -11.50
C ASP A 822 19.59 -2.28 -10.43
N LEU A 823 20.47 -1.41 -10.90
CA LEU A 823 21.30 -0.57 -10.04
C LEU A 823 20.77 0.86 -10.04
N THR A 824 20.19 1.25 -8.90
CA THR A 824 19.93 2.65 -8.58
C THR A 824 21.24 3.27 -8.15
N ALA A 825 21.88 4.02 -9.05
CA ALA A 825 23.21 4.55 -8.85
C ALA A 825 23.19 6.07 -8.75
N PHE A 826 24.00 6.64 -7.85
CA PHE A 826 24.19 8.08 -7.71
C PHE A 826 25.56 8.40 -7.11
N THR A 827 25.97 9.67 -7.21
CA THR A 827 27.19 10.20 -6.62
C THR A 827 26.87 10.94 -5.33
N THR A 828 27.72 10.86 -4.32
CA THR A 828 27.55 11.60 -3.07
C THR A 828 28.84 12.30 -2.66
N PHE A 829 28.76 13.60 -2.44
CA PHE A 829 29.83 14.39 -1.83
C PHE A 829 29.57 14.50 -0.33
N PHE A 830 30.48 13.97 0.48
CA PHE A 830 30.33 13.92 1.92
C PHE A 830 31.45 14.72 2.61
N SER A 831 31.09 15.63 3.50
CA SER A 831 32.06 16.39 4.29
C SER A 831 31.61 16.51 5.74
N SER A 832 32.56 16.51 6.67
CA SER A 832 32.31 16.67 8.11
C SER A 832 33.00 17.93 8.62
N TYR A 833 32.25 18.76 9.31
CA TYR A 833 32.72 20.01 9.93
C TYR A 833 32.61 19.92 11.44
N TYR A 834 33.64 20.38 12.14
CA TYR A 834 33.64 20.56 13.60
C TYR A 834 33.62 22.06 13.88
N LEU A 835 32.46 22.57 14.27
CA LEU A 835 32.12 24.00 14.39
C LEU A 835 32.12 24.47 15.85
#